data_AF-W9J868-F1
#
_entry.id   AF-W9J868-F1
#
_cell.length_a   1.000
_cell.length_b   1.000
_cell.length_c   1.000
_cell.angle_alpha   90.00
_cell.angle_beta   90.00
_cell.angle_gamma   90.00
#
_symmetry.space_group_name_H-M   'P 1'
#
loop_
_entity.id
_entity.type
_entity.pdbx_description
1 polymer ?
#
loop_
_entity_poly.entity_id
_entity_poly.type
_entity_poly.pdbx_seq_one_letter_code
_entity_poly.pdbx_strand_id
1 'polypeptide(L)'
;MYLSKIKQTAGAELKLPVQDVCLSVPPWFTDVQRRALIDAAEIAGLRVLRLINDGTAAALGWGITKLDLPAPEEAPRRVCFVDIGHSSYTVSIVEFKKGELAVKATTWDKDFGGRDFDRALVDHLAKEFKGKYKVDIMTHGRALARTIAAAEKTKKILSANQQAPVNIESLMNDIDASAMITRQEFEAMIEPLLARTHLPLEEALAQAKLTKDDIDVIEVVGGGSRVPALKERIQEFFGKPLSFTLNADEALARGSAFSCAILSPVFRVRDFSVQDIISYPIEFAWEKAPDIPDEDTSLTVFNKGNVMPSTKILTFYRKQPFDLEARYAQPELLPGKTNPWIGRFSVKNVKADGKDDFMICKLKARVNIHGVLNVETGYYVEEEEVEEEVNEDPDVSLSEPYMASNDFPPVHDQDSASSSSASVGDDSRAYPAKRPRLDDEEETDSSRSAFAVPEHLEESIYEPRSLTSVSQKAMETDKDAPKKTRKVKKQVRKGDLPISTGSASLDDSTKASLLEKEAAMVMEDKLVADTEEKKNELEAYIYDLRAKLDEQYSEFASEEEKQTIKAKLEATEDWLYEEGDDTTKGVYVAKIDEIRAMAGPIVQRHFEKVEAERQAALEKAEAERAAKKAEEDARKAAEAEKANTDQEMKDADAPQQETEGSADPQ
;
A
#
# COMPACT_ATOMS: atom_id res chain seq x y z
N MET A 1 -10.03 -14.33 6.50
CA MET A 1 -9.37 -14.44 7.81
C MET A 1 -8.24 -13.43 8.02
N TYR A 2 -6.98 -13.68 7.59
CA TYR A 2 -5.87 -12.75 7.90
C TYR A 2 -6.12 -11.31 7.43
N LEU A 3 -6.58 -11.14 6.19
CA LEU A 3 -6.94 -9.81 5.65
C LEU A 3 -8.07 -9.14 6.45
N SER A 4 -9.04 -9.90 6.96
CA SER A 4 -10.10 -9.38 7.83
C SER A 4 -9.54 -8.87 9.15
N LYS A 5 -8.57 -9.58 9.74
CA LYS A 5 -7.88 -9.11 10.96
C LYS A 5 -7.07 -7.84 10.69
N ILE A 6 -6.40 -7.74 9.55
CA ILE A 6 -5.67 -6.53 9.14
C ILE A 6 -6.65 -5.36 8.94
N LYS A 7 -7.78 -5.57 8.26
CA LYS A 7 -8.86 -4.58 8.10
C LYS A 7 -9.39 -4.09 9.45
N GLN A 8 -9.66 -5.00 10.39
CA GLN A 8 -10.10 -4.64 11.75
C GLN A 8 -9.04 -3.85 12.50
N THR A 9 -7.78 -4.25 12.41
CA THR A 9 -6.64 -3.56 13.07
C THR A 9 -6.51 -2.13 12.54
N ALA A 10 -6.50 -1.98 11.21
CA ALA A 10 -6.43 -0.66 10.58
C ALA A 10 -7.65 0.21 10.91
N GLY A 11 -8.87 -0.35 10.87
CA GLY A 11 -10.08 0.39 11.21
C GLY A 11 -10.16 0.79 12.69
N ALA A 12 -9.64 -0.06 13.59
CA ALA A 12 -9.56 0.24 15.01
C ALA A 12 -8.55 1.35 15.33
N GLU A 13 -7.43 1.40 14.59
CA GLU A 13 -6.42 2.47 14.73
C GLU A 13 -6.93 3.79 14.13
N LEU A 14 -7.45 3.75 12.91
CA LEU A 14 -7.91 4.94 12.18
C LEU A 14 -9.25 5.49 12.69
N LYS A 15 -9.99 4.71 13.48
CA LYS A 15 -11.38 5.00 13.89
C LYS A 15 -12.32 5.29 12.70
N LEU A 16 -12.01 4.70 11.55
CA LEU A 16 -12.72 4.88 10.29
C LEU A 16 -12.90 3.54 9.57
N PRO A 17 -13.96 3.37 8.76
CA PRO A 17 -14.12 2.17 7.96
C PRO A 17 -13.03 2.07 6.89
N VAL A 18 -12.44 0.89 6.75
CA VAL A 18 -11.42 0.58 5.73
C VAL A 18 -12.05 -0.32 4.67
N GLN A 19 -12.04 0.16 3.42
CA GLN A 19 -12.65 -0.54 2.28
C GLN A 19 -11.65 -0.77 1.15
N ASP A 20 -10.68 0.11 0.96
CA ASP A 20 -9.71 0.04 -0.14
C ASP A 20 -8.34 -0.42 0.34
N VAL A 21 -7.67 -1.23 -0.49
CA VAL A 21 -6.34 -1.75 -0.17
C VAL A 21 -5.46 -1.86 -1.42
N CYS A 22 -4.16 -1.58 -1.25
CA CYS A 22 -3.13 -2.05 -2.16
C CYS A 22 -2.28 -3.09 -1.43
N LEU A 23 -2.04 -4.23 -2.09
CA LEU A 23 -1.29 -5.34 -1.51
C LEU A 23 0.00 -5.53 -2.30
N SER A 24 1.13 -5.62 -1.60
CA SER A 24 2.37 -6.05 -2.24
C SER A 24 2.38 -7.56 -2.42
N VAL A 25 2.95 -8.02 -3.54
CA VAL A 25 3.13 -9.44 -3.86
C VAL A 25 4.51 -9.70 -4.42
N PRO A 26 5.06 -10.92 -4.23
CA PRO A 26 6.30 -11.30 -4.88
C PRO A 26 6.15 -11.23 -6.41
N PRO A 27 7.18 -10.77 -7.13
CA PRO A 27 7.13 -10.62 -8.59
C PRO A 27 6.95 -11.96 -9.32
N TRP A 28 7.29 -13.08 -8.67
CA TRP A 28 7.11 -14.43 -9.20
C TRP A 28 5.68 -14.95 -9.08
N PHE A 29 4.75 -14.22 -8.44
CA PHE A 29 3.34 -14.62 -8.39
C PHE A 29 2.75 -14.69 -9.80
N THR A 30 2.14 -15.82 -10.12
CA THR A 30 1.39 -16.04 -11.36
C THR A 30 0.03 -15.35 -11.33
N ASP A 31 -0.59 -15.18 -12.50
CA ASP A 31 -1.97 -14.72 -12.69
C ASP A 31 -2.95 -15.42 -11.73
N VAL A 32 -2.88 -16.75 -11.62
CA VAL A 32 -3.73 -17.54 -10.71
C VAL A 32 -3.53 -17.13 -9.25
N GLN A 33 -2.28 -16.94 -8.80
CA GLN A 33 -1.98 -16.54 -7.42
C GLN A 33 -2.42 -15.09 -7.15
N ARG A 34 -2.29 -14.20 -8.14
CA ARG A 34 -2.77 -12.82 -8.09
C ARG A 34 -4.29 -12.76 -7.99
N ARG A 35 -5.01 -13.53 -8.82
CA ARG A 35 -6.48 -13.66 -8.76
C ARG A 35 -6.94 -14.20 -7.42
N ALA A 36 -6.29 -15.26 -6.92
CA ALA A 36 -6.63 -15.82 -5.61
C ALA A 36 -6.49 -14.79 -4.48
N LEU A 37 -5.50 -13.89 -4.55
CA LEU A 37 -5.34 -12.82 -3.55
C LEU A 37 -6.40 -11.72 -3.70
N ILE A 38 -6.81 -11.38 -4.92
CA ILE A 38 -7.94 -10.47 -5.18
C ILE A 38 -9.23 -11.06 -4.61
N ASP A 39 -9.51 -12.33 -4.91
CA ASP A 39 -10.70 -13.03 -4.39
C ASP A 39 -10.67 -13.11 -2.86
N ALA A 40 -9.50 -13.39 -2.25
CA ALA A 40 -9.34 -13.41 -0.79
C ALA A 40 -9.59 -12.03 -0.15
N ALA A 41 -9.21 -10.95 -0.81
CA ALA A 41 -9.49 -9.59 -0.36
C ALA A 41 -10.98 -9.25 -0.48
N GLU A 42 -11.63 -9.65 -1.58
CA GLU A 42 -13.08 -9.48 -1.78
C GLU A 42 -13.88 -10.23 -0.70
N ILE A 43 -13.49 -11.47 -0.37
CA ILE A 43 -14.06 -12.26 0.73
C ILE A 43 -13.90 -11.55 2.08
N ALA A 44 -12.79 -10.83 2.31
CA ALA A 44 -12.58 -10.01 3.51
C ALA A 44 -13.33 -8.65 3.47
N GLY A 45 -14.09 -8.39 2.41
CA GLY A 45 -14.78 -7.12 2.17
C GLY A 45 -13.81 -5.95 1.95
N LEU A 46 -12.70 -6.20 1.25
CA LEU A 46 -11.73 -5.20 0.81
C LEU A 46 -11.71 -5.14 -0.72
N ARG A 47 -11.74 -3.92 -1.27
CA ARG A 47 -11.53 -3.65 -2.69
C ARG A 47 -10.04 -3.45 -2.96
N VAL A 48 -9.47 -4.32 -3.77
CA VAL A 48 -8.06 -4.22 -4.19
C VAL A 48 -7.93 -3.16 -5.28
N LEU A 49 -7.32 -2.02 -4.96
CA LEU A 49 -7.01 -0.99 -5.94
C LEU A 49 -5.79 -1.36 -6.79
N ARG A 50 -4.81 -2.06 -6.21
CA ARG A 50 -3.63 -2.56 -6.92
C ARG A 50 -3.00 -3.75 -6.21
N LEU A 51 -2.55 -4.72 -6.99
CA LEU A 51 -1.48 -5.63 -6.56
C LEU A 51 -0.17 -5.07 -7.10
N ILE A 52 0.76 -4.73 -6.22
CA ILE A 52 2.05 -4.13 -6.58
C ILE A 52 3.17 -5.13 -6.32
N ASN A 53 4.17 -5.22 -7.20
CA ASN A 53 5.31 -6.08 -6.93
C ASN A 53 6.14 -5.53 -5.76
N ASP A 54 6.71 -6.40 -4.93
CA ASP A 54 7.46 -6.00 -3.74
C ASP A 54 8.57 -4.98 -4.05
N GLY A 55 9.47 -5.29 -4.99
CA GLY A 55 10.52 -4.37 -5.43
C GLY A 55 9.97 -3.03 -5.95
N THR A 56 8.84 -3.04 -6.66
CA THR A 56 8.16 -1.83 -7.15
C THR A 56 7.56 -1.00 -6.00
N ALA A 57 7.03 -1.64 -4.96
CA ALA A 57 6.54 -0.95 -3.78
C ALA A 57 7.68 -0.26 -3.02
N ALA A 58 8.80 -0.97 -2.78
CA ALA A 58 9.99 -0.38 -2.17
C ALA A 58 10.51 0.79 -3.01
N ALA A 59 10.57 0.63 -4.33
CA ALA A 59 10.97 1.66 -5.28
C ALA A 59 10.07 2.89 -5.25
N LEU A 60 8.75 2.71 -5.16
CA LEU A 60 7.81 3.82 -5.03
C LEU A 60 8.03 4.59 -3.72
N GLY A 61 8.14 3.89 -2.59
CA GLY A 61 8.41 4.53 -1.29
C GLY A 61 9.74 5.29 -1.27
N TRP A 62 10.75 4.78 -1.97
CA TRP A 62 12.04 5.46 -2.14
C TRP A 62 11.90 6.69 -3.04
N GLY A 63 11.42 6.53 -4.27
CA GLY A 63 11.42 7.57 -5.29
C GLY A 63 10.52 8.76 -4.99
N ILE A 64 9.30 8.51 -4.49
CA ILE A 64 8.32 9.59 -4.25
C ILE A 64 8.78 10.60 -3.20
N THR A 65 9.66 10.17 -2.29
CA THR A 65 10.20 11.00 -1.20
C THR A 65 11.49 11.73 -1.56
N LYS A 66 12.16 11.37 -2.68
CA LYS A 66 13.35 12.06 -3.15
C LYS A 66 12.99 13.37 -3.85
N LEU A 67 13.76 14.41 -3.57
CA LEU A 67 13.57 15.76 -4.12
C LEU A 67 14.58 16.11 -5.21
N ASP A 68 15.64 15.30 -5.33
CA ASP A 68 16.82 15.51 -6.17
C ASP A 68 16.90 14.51 -7.33
N LEU A 69 15.76 13.93 -7.74
CA LEU A 69 15.74 13.02 -8.89
C LEU A 69 16.03 13.78 -10.20
N PRO A 70 16.75 13.15 -11.15
CA PRO A 70 17.11 13.78 -12.42
C PRO A 70 15.91 14.30 -13.22
N ALA A 71 16.11 15.37 -13.99
CA ALA A 71 15.07 15.88 -14.89
C ALA A 71 14.78 14.89 -16.04
N PRO A 72 13.64 15.02 -16.75
CA PRO A 72 13.29 14.13 -17.87
C PRO A 72 14.37 14.01 -18.96
N GLU A 73 15.14 15.07 -19.19
CA GLU A 73 16.20 15.14 -20.21
C GLU A 73 17.55 14.57 -19.72
N GLU A 74 17.71 14.36 -18.41
CA GLU A 74 18.95 13.87 -17.80
C GLU A 74 18.99 12.34 -17.80
N ALA A 75 20.19 11.79 -17.62
CA ALA A 75 20.36 10.35 -17.40
C ALA A 75 19.58 9.93 -16.14
N PRO A 76 18.82 8.82 -16.19
CA PRO A 76 18.05 8.37 -15.03
C PRO A 76 18.99 7.92 -13.91
N ARG A 77 18.54 8.10 -12.66
CA ARG A 77 19.22 7.50 -11.52
C ARG A 77 18.81 6.03 -11.42
N ARG A 78 19.78 5.13 -11.47
CA ARG A 78 19.59 3.67 -11.45
C ARG A 78 19.79 3.14 -10.04
N VAL A 79 18.74 2.54 -9.49
CA VAL A 79 18.75 1.96 -8.15
C VAL A 79 18.47 0.46 -8.26
N CYS A 80 19.31 -0.35 -7.65
CA CYS A 80 19.09 -1.77 -7.45
C CYS A 80 18.49 -1.99 -6.05
N PHE A 81 17.24 -2.43 -6.00
CA PHE A 81 16.58 -2.84 -4.77
C PHE A 81 16.83 -4.32 -4.53
N VAL A 82 17.33 -4.66 -3.35
CA VAL A 82 17.56 -6.04 -2.89
C VAL A 82 16.66 -6.28 -1.67
N ASP A 83 15.68 -7.16 -1.81
CA ASP A 83 14.79 -7.55 -0.73
C ASP A 83 14.99 -9.02 -0.37
N ILE A 84 15.43 -9.30 0.86
CA ILE A 84 15.54 -10.66 1.39
C ILE A 84 14.61 -10.77 2.59
N GLY A 85 13.46 -11.40 2.38
CA GLY A 85 12.39 -11.54 3.37
C GLY A 85 12.47 -12.85 4.15
N HIS A 86 11.30 -13.33 4.58
CA HIS A 86 11.18 -14.60 5.29
C HIS A 86 11.37 -15.81 4.37
N SER A 87 10.86 -15.79 3.13
CA SER A 87 10.93 -16.93 2.22
C SER A 87 11.67 -16.67 0.92
N SER A 88 11.78 -15.41 0.51
CA SER A 88 12.20 -15.07 -0.84
C SER A 88 13.24 -13.96 -0.85
N TYR A 89 14.11 -14.05 -1.85
CA TYR A 89 15.10 -13.05 -2.21
C TYR A 89 14.69 -12.50 -3.58
N THR A 90 14.43 -11.19 -3.67
CA THR A 90 14.11 -10.51 -4.92
C THR A 90 15.08 -9.36 -5.19
N VAL A 91 15.34 -9.12 -6.47
CA VAL A 91 16.16 -8.02 -6.96
C VAL A 91 15.40 -7.28 -8.03
N SER A 92 15.27 -5.96 -7.90
CA SER A 92 14.67 -5.10 -8.91
C SER A 92 15.61 -3.95 -9.28
N ILE A 93 15.87 -3.78 -10.57
CA ILE A 93 16.62 -2.62 -11.08
C ILE A 93 15.62 -1.61 -11.62
N VAL A 94 15.68 -0.39 -11.10
CA VAL A 94 14.71 0.67 -11.37
C VAL A 94 15.42 1.95 -11.80
N GLU A 95 14.93 2.55 -12.87
CA GLU A 95 15.34 3.88 -13.31
C GLU A 95 14.38 4.93 -12.76
N PHE A 96 14.93 5.99 -12.16
CA PHE A 96 14.19 7.12 -11.63
C PHE A 96 14.48 8.40 -12.39
N LYS A 97 13.42 9.13 -12.67
CA LYS A 97 13.44 10.53 -13.09
C LYS A 97 12.42 11.30 -12.24
N LYS A 98 12.42 12.63 -12.31
CA LYS A 98 11.51 13.47 -11.54
C LYS A 98 10.05 13.11 -11.83
N GLY A 99 9.36 12.56 -10.84
CA GLY A 99 7.94 12.21 -10.94
C GLY A 99 7.67 10.86 -11.60
N GLU A 100 8.68 10.01 -11.82
CA GLU A 100 8.45 8.67 -12.38
C GLU A 100 9.49 7.64 -11.94
N LEU A 101 9.06 6.38 -11.91
CA LEU A 101 9.93 5.22 -11.86
C LEU A 101 9.58 4.24 -12.99
N ALA A 102 10.61 3.59 -13.53
CA ALA A 102 10.47 2.52 -14.51
C ALA A 102 11.32 1.31 -14.11
N VAL A 103 10.66 0.20 -13.81
CA VAL A 103 11.32 -1.08 -13.54
C VAL A 103 11.92 -1.61 -14.84
N LYS A 104 13.19 -2.01 -14.82
CA LYS A 104 13.91 -2.55 -15.99
C LYS A 104 14.13 -4.05 -15.93
N ALA A 105 14.33 -4.57 -14.73
CA ALA A 105 14.46 -5.99 -14.49
C ALA A 105 13.98 -6.32 -13.08
N THR A 106 13.41 -7.51 -12.94
CA THR A 106 13.08 -8.10 -11.66
C THR A 106 13.37 -9.59 -11.70
N THR A 107 14.15 -10.06 -10.74
CA THR A 107 14.62 -11.46 -10.60
C THR A 107 14.49 -11.91 -9.16
N TRP A 108 14.62 -13.22 -8.92
CA TRP A 108 14.38 -13.77 -7.60
C TRP A 108 15.03 -15.14 -7.39
N ASP A 109 15.27 -15.47 -6.12
CA ASP A 109 15.31 -16.85 -5.63
C ASP A 109 14.15 -17.00 -4.63
N LYS A 110 13.16 -17.83 -4.98
CA LYS A 110 11.94 -17.99 -4.18
C LYS A 110 12.13 -18.88 -2.94
N ASP A 111 13.22 -19.64 -2.89
CA ASP A 111 13.58 -20.58 -1.82
C ASP A 111 14.86 -20.11 -1.12
N PHE A 112 14.88 -18.81 -0.82
CA PHE A 112 15.99 -18.11 -0.20
C PHE A 112 15.43 -17.03 0.72
N GLY A 113 15.32 -17.32 2.01
CA GLY A 113 14.98 -16.31 3.00
C GLY A 113 15.25 -16.73 4.44
N GLY A 114 14.77 -15.91 5.37
CA GLY A 114 14.90 -16.12 6.81
C GLY A 114 14.49 -17.52 7.29
N ARG A 115 13.46 -18.12 6.68
CA ARG A 115 12.94 -19.46 6.97
C ARG A 115 13.99 -20.54 6.71
N ASP A 116 14.73 -20.40 5.63
CA ASP A 116 15.72 -21.40 5.21
C ASP A 116 16.97 -21.28 6.09
N PHE A 117 17.30 -20.06 6.57
CA PHE A 117 18.32 -19.86 7.61
C PHE A 117 17.90 -20.48 8.94
N ASP A 118 16.65 -20.27 9.37
CA ASP A 118 16.10 -20.85 10.58
C ASP A 118 16.09 -22.38 10.47
N ARG A 119 15.77 -22.91 9.29
CA ARG A 119 15.79 -24.35 9.03
C ARG A 119 17.20 -24.95 9.21
N ALA A 120 18.23 -24.29 8.71
CA ALA A 120 19.62 -24.74 8.87
C ALA A 120 20.01 -24.83 10.36
N LEU A 121 19.61 -23.84 11.17
CA LEU A 121 19.80 -23.87 12.63
C LEU A 121 19.00 -25.00 13.28
N VAL A 122 17.74 -25.20 12.91
CA VAL A 122 16.90 -26.28 13.44
C VAL A 122 17.49 -27.65 13.11
N ASP A 123 17.98 -27.86 11.89
CA ASP A 123 18.60 -29.12 11.50
C ASP A 123 19.91 -29.39 12.25
N HIS A 124 20.68 -28.35 12.57
CA HIS A 124 21.85 -28.45 13.45
C HIS A 124 21.45 -28.81 14.88
N LEU A 125 20.53 -28.05 15.49
CA LEU A 125 20.04 -28.28 16.85
C LEU A 125 19.37 -29.65 17.01
N ALA A 126 18.65 -30.13 15.98
CA ALA A 126 18.07 -31.47 15.99
C ALA A 126 19.14 -32.56 16.14
N LYS A 127 20.25 -32.43 15.41
CA LYS A 127 21.39 -33.37 15.51
C LYS A 127 22.07 -33.27 16.87
N GLU A 128 22.30 -32.05 17.36
CA GLU A 128 22.91 -31.82 18.67
C GLU A 128 22.05 -32.40 19.79
N PHE A 129 20.75 -32.12 19.80
CA PHE A 129 19.86 -32.59 20.85
C PHE A 129 19.65 -34.11 20.83
N LYS A 130 19.63 -34.71 19.64
CA LYS A 130 19.62 -36.17 19.49
C LYS A 130 20.92 -36.80 20.01
N GLY A 131 22.05 -36.15 19.78
CA GLY A 131 23.36 -36.59 20.28
C GLY A 131 23.51 -36.46 21.79
N LYS A 132 23.30 -35.24 22.30
CA LYS A 132 23.57 -34.80 23.68
C LYS A 132 22.47 -35.20 24.67
N TYR A 133 21.21 -34.98 24.30
CA TYR A 133 20.06 -35.19 25.18
C TYR A 133 19.27 -36.47 24.85
N LYS A 134 19.63 -37.18 23.77
CA LYS A 134 18.89 -38.34 23.26
C LYS A 134 17.42 -38.04 22.93
N VAL A 135 17.13 -36.79 22.60
CA VAL A 135 15.80 -36.29 22.21
C VAL A 135 15.75 -36.08 20.71
N ASP A 136 14.77 -36.69 20.04
CA ASP A 136 14.51 -36.45 18.63
C ASP A 136 13.35 -35.48 18.45
N ILE A 137 13.67 -34.20 18.24
CA ILE A 137 12.63 -33.15 18.10
C ILE A 137 11.79 -33.31 16.82
N MET A 138 12.29 -34.05 15.81
CA MET A 138 11.57 -34.23 14.55
C MET A 138 10.34 -35.12 14.70
N THR A 139 10.26 -35.91 15.78
CA THR A 139 9.12 -36.79 16.05
C THR A 139 8.02 -36.11 16.88
N HIS A 140 8.23 -34.87 17.35
CA HIS A 140 7.28 -34.19 18.25
C HIS A 140 7.01 -32.74 17.84
N GLY A 141 5.80 -32.46 17.34
CA GLY A 141 5.43 -31.14 16.78
C GLY A 141 5.65 -29.95 17.72
N ARG A 142 5.31 -30.09 19.01
CA ARG A 142 5.53 -29.01 20.01
C ARG A 142 7.01 -28.72 20.26
N ALA A 143 7.87 -29.75 20.28
CA ALA A 143 9.30 -29.60 20.51
C ALA A 143 9.97 -28.95 19.28
N LEU A 144 9.55 -29.37 18.08
CA LEU A 144 9.96 -28.76 16.82
C LEU A 144 9.56 -27.28 16.77
N ALA A 145 8.31 -26.93 17.09
CA ALA A 145 7.82 -25.55 17.10
C ALA A 145 8.61 -24.65 18.07
N ARG A 146 8.88 -25.13 19.29
CA ARG A 146 9.74 -24.42 20.27
C ARG A 146 11.16 -24.22 19.73
N THR A 147 11.72 -25.22 19.06
CA THR A 147 13.06 -25.14 18.47
C THR A 147 13.11 -24.17 17.30
N ILE A 148 12.08 -24.12 16.45
CA ILE A 148 11.97 -23.13 15.37
C ILE A 148 11.95 -21.71 15.94
N ALA A 149 11.14 -21.45 16.96
CA ALA A 149 11.09 -20.13 17.61
C ALA A 149 12.43 -19.73 18.25
N ALA A 150 13.11 -20.69 18.89
CA ALA A 150 14.44 -20.46 19.46
C ALA A 150 15.49 -20.20 18.36
N ALA A 151 15.44 -20.93 17.25
CA ALA A 151 16.34 -20.74 16.11
C ALA A 151 16.18 -19.35 15.48
N GLU A 152 14.95 -18.89 15.26
CA GLU A 152 14.67 -17.55 14.72
C GLU A 152 15.23 -16.45 15.63
N LYS A 153 15.01 -16.58 16.95
CA LYS A 153 15.57 -15.66 17.95
C LYS A 153 17.10 -15.67 17.92
N THR A 154 17.70 -16.85 17.81
CA THR A 154 19.15 -17.04 17.76
C THR A 154 19.76 -16.37 16.54
N LYS A 155 19.19 -16.59 15.34
CA LYS A 155 19.58 -15.91 14.10
C LYS A 155 19.57 -14.38 14.25
N LYS A 156 18.50 -13.82 14.85
CA LYS A 156 18.37 -12.38 15.10
C LYS A 156 19.48 -11.87 16.03
N ILE A 157 19.78 -12.58 17.11
CA ILE A 157 20.88 -12.22 18.03
C ILE A 157 22.23 -12.28 17.32
N LEU A 158 22.48 -13.31 16.50
CA LEU A 158 23.72 -13.50 15.75
C LEU A 158 23.95 -12.42 14.68
N SER A 159 22.90 -11.75 14.22
CA SER A 159 23.03 -10.61 13.31
C SER A 159 23.71 -9.41 13.99
N ALA A 160 23.59 -9.27 15.31
CA ALA A 160 24.24 -8.21 16.10
C ALA A 160 25.46 -8.69 16.89
N ASN A 161 25.48 -9.96 17.32
CA ASN A 161 26.49 -10.53 18.22
C ASN A 161 27.29 -11.65 17.54
N GLN A 162 28.50 -11.94 18.01
CA GLN A 162 29.34 -13.01 17.47
C GLN A 162 28.93 -14.41 17.93
N GLN A 163 28.11 -14.50 18.99
CA GLN A 163 27.63 -15.77 19.53
C GLN A 163 26.29 -15.55 20.24
N ALA A 164 25.45 -16.59 20.29
CA ALA A 164 24.13 -16.56 20.93
C ALA A 164 23.86 -17.89 21.66
N PRO A 165 23.42 -17.85 22.94
CA PRO A 165 22.95 -19.04 23.63
C PRO A 165 21.56 -19.43 23.15
N VAL A 166 21.33 -20.73 23.01
CA VAL A 166 20.03 -21.33 22.72
C VAL A 166 19.61 -22.11 23.95
N ASN A 167 18.59 -21.62 24.65
CA ASN A 167 18.03 -22.29 25.83
C ASN A 167 16.55 -22.59 25.58
N ILE A 168 16.16 -23.86 25.68
CA ILE A 168 14.78 -24.31 25.50
C ILE A 168 14.38 -25.16 26.69
N GLU A 169 13.51 -24.62 27.53
CA GLU A 169 12.96 -25.29 28.70
C GLU A 169 11.91 -26.33 28.30
N SER A 170 11.92 -27.46 29.02
CA SER A 170 11.02 -28.59 28.85
C SER A 170 10.84 -28.96 27.37
N LEU A 171 11.94 -29.10 26.64
CA LEU A 171 11.94 -29.38 25.20
C LEU A 171 11.14 -30.65 24.89
N MET A 172 11.47 -31.75 25.57
CA MET A 172 10.77 -33.03 25.51
C MET A 172 11.11 -33.86 26.75
N ASN A 173 10.18 -34.66 27.26
CA ASN A 173 10.40 -35.54 28.42
C ASN A 173 10.99 -34.81 29.65
N ASP A 174 10.51 -33.59 29.92
CA ASP A 174 11.00 -32.71 31.00
C ASP A 174 12.51 -32.41 30.94
N ILE A 175 13.12 -32.53 29.74
CA ILE A 175 14.52 -32.18 29.50
C ILE A 175 14.62 -30.74 29.02
N ASP A 176 15.43 -29.95 29.71
CA ASP A 176 15.88 -28.64 29.25
C ASP A 176 17.09 -28.81 28.31
N ALA A 177 17.04 -28.17 27.15
CA ALA A 177 18.11 -28.21 26.17
C ALA A 177 18.84 -26.87 26.11
N SER A 178 20.17 -26.92 26.11
CA SER A 178 21.05 -25.77 25.96
C SER A 178 22.13 -26.02 24.92
N ALA A 179 22.34 -25.03 24.06
CA ALA A 179 23.41 -25.00 23.06
C ALA A 179 23.99 -23.58 22.98
N MET A 180 25.19 -23.47 22.41
CA MET A 180 25.84 -22.19 22.15
C MET A 180 26.21 -22.15 20.67
N ILE A 181 25.70 -21.17 19.93
CA ILE A 181 25.96 -21.04 18.50
C ILE A 181 26.78 -19.79 18.25
N THR A 182 27.86 -19.90 17.49
CA THR A 182 28.63 -18.76 17.00
C THR A 182 28.12 -18.28 15.64
N ARG A 183 28.38 -17.02 15.31
CA ARG A 183 28.05 -16.45 13.99
C ARG A 183 28.75 -17.23 12.88
N GLN A 184 30.02 -17.56 13.09
CA GLN A 184 30.82 -18.32 12.13
C GLN A 184 30.22 -19.70 11.84
N GLU A 185 29.76 -20.42 12.87
CA GLU A 185 29.09 -21.71 12.67
C GLU A 185 27.77 -21.53 11.92
N PHE A 186 26.97 -20.53 12.29
CA PHE A 186 25.71 -20.23 11.60
C PHE A 186 25.94 -19.91 10.12
N GLU A 187 26.90 -19.05 9.81
CA GLU A 187 27.26 -18.69 8.43
C GLU A 187 27.74 -19.92 7.64
N ALA A 188 28.53 -20.80 8.26
CA ALA A 188 28.92 -22.07 7.65
C ALA A 188 27.72 -23.00 7.39
N MET A 189 26.69 -23.00 8.25
CA MET A 189 25.47 -23.78 8.03
C MET A 189 24.65 -23.27 6.84
N ILE A 190 24.66 -21.95 6.59
CA ILE A 190 23.91 -21.32 5.49
C ILE A 190 24.75 -21.05 4.23
N GLU A 191 26.02 -21.48 4.20
CA GLU A 191 26.90 -21.28 3.04
C GLU A 191 26.30 -21.75 1.69
N PRO A 192 25.54 -22.87 1.60
CA PRO A 192 24.87 -23.23 0.34
C PRO A 192 23.89 -22.17 -0.17
N LEU A 193 23.29 -21.37 0.72
CA LEU A 193 22.47 -20.22 0.36
C LEU A 193 23.36 -19.03 0.01
N LEU A 194 24.35 -18.68 0.84
CA LEU A 194 25.27 -17.57 0.59
C LEU A 194 25.99 -17.68 -0.76
N ALA A 195 26.38 -18.88 -1.16
CA ALA A 195 27.03 -19.16 -2.44
C ALA A 195 26.15 -18.78 -3.65
N ARG A 196 24.82 -18.71 -3.48
CA ARG A 196 23.85 -18.39 -4.53
C ARG A 196 23.38 -16.93 -4.51
N THR A 197 23.87 -16.10 -3.57
CA THR A 197 23.46 -14.68 -3.44
C THR A 197 23.70 -13.86 -4.72
N HIS A 198 24.71 -14.19 -5.52
CA HIS A 198 25.02 -13.45 -6.74
C HIS A 198 24.03 -13.72 -7.90
N LEU A 199 23.32 -14.85 -7.90
CA LEU A 199 22.56 -15.30 -9.07
C LEU A 199 21.43 -14.32 -9.46
N PRO A 200 20.54 -13.87 -8.54
CA PRO A 200 19.52 -12.89 -8.91
C PRO A 200 20.11 -11.54 -9.31
N LEU A 201 21.25 -11.13 -8.75
CA LEU A 201 21.92 -9.87 -9.09
C LEU A 201 22.45 -9.89 -10.54
N GLU A 202 23.12 -10.97 -10.93
CA GLU A 202 23.64 -11.14 -12.29
C GLU A 202 22.52 -11.22 -13.32
N GLU A 203 21.47 -11.99 -13.01
CA GLU A 203 20.31 -12.10 -13.90
C GLU A 203 19.60 -10.73 -14.05
N ALA A 204 19.47 -9.95 -12.97
CA ALA A 204 18.84 -8.63 -13.03
C ALA A 204 19.63 -7.67 -13.92
N LEU A 205 20.96 -7.62 -13.76
CA LEU A 205 21.85 -6.81 -14.60
C LEU A 205 21.75 -7.22 -16.07
N ALA A 206 21.78 -8.52 -16.35
CA ALA A 206 21.66 -9.06 -17.70
C ALA A 206 20.31 -8.71 -18.35
N GLN A 207 19.20 -8.87 -17.63
CA GLN A 207 17.86 -8.50 -18.12
C GLN A 207 17.73 -6.99 -18.36
N ALA A 208 18.28 -6.17 -17.47
CA ALA A 208 18.29 -4.71 -17.61
C ALA A 208 19.27 -4.23 -18.71
N LYS A 209 20.16 -5.11 -19.19
CA LYS A 209 21.26 -4.79 -20.11
C LYS A 209 22.20 -3.73 -19.53
N LEU A 210 22.51 -3.86 -18.25
CA LEU A 210 23.36 -2.94 -17.49
C LEU A 210 24.54 -3.68 -16.87
N THR A 211 25.60 -2.94 -16.57
CA THR A 211 26.75 -3.41 -15.82
C THR A 211 26.68 -2.98 -14.35
N LYS A 212 27.56 -3.52 -13.50
CA LYS A 212 27.66 -3.10 -12.09
C LYS A 212 27.98 -1.61 -11.95
N ASP A 213 28.76 -1.07 -12.89
CA ASP A 213 29.19 0.33 -12.88
C ASP A 213 28.03 1.29 -13.17
N ASP A 214 27.03 0.84 -13.92
CA ASP A 214 25.81 1.60 -14.24
C ASP A 214 24.86 1.82 -13.06
N ILE A 215 25.01 1.08 -11.96
CA ILE A 215 24.11 1.16 -10.80
C ILE A 215 24.58 2.25 -9.82
N ASP A 216 23.75 3.26 -9.57
CA ASP A 216 24.11 4.39 -8.69
C ASP A 216 23.94 4.03 -7.20
N VAL A 217 22.86 3.31 -6.87
CA VAL A 217 22.49 3.01 -5.48
C VAL A 217 22.07 1.55 -5.36
N ILE A 218 22.54 0.87 -4.32
CA ILE A 218 22.10 -0.48 -3.94
C ILE A 218 21.31 -0.38 -2.65
N GLU A 219 19.97 -0.32 -2.75
CA GLU A 219 19.08 -0.17 -1.60
C GLU A 219 18.66 -1.55 -1.08
N VAL A 220 18.94 -1.84 0.19
CA VAL A 220 18.69 -3.16 0.79
C VAL A 220 17.55 -3.09 1.81
N VAL A 221 16.54 -3.95 1.64
CA VAL A 221 15.37 -4.09 2.51
C VAL A 221 15.11 -5.56 2.86
N GLY A 222 14.09 -5.82 3.68
CA GLY A 222 13.70 -7.16 4.09
C GLY A 222 14.46 -7.65 5.32
N GLY A 223 13.76 -8.33 6.24
CA GLY A 223 14.32 -8.71 7.53
C GLY A 223 15.44 -9.77 7.46
N GLY A 224 15.46 -10.60 6.40
CA GLY A 224 16.51 -11.58 6.15
C GLY A 224 17.84 -10.95 5.74
N SER A 225 17.82 -9.77 5.11
CA SER A 225 19.03 -9.02 4.72
C SER A 225 19.89 -8.54 5.90
N ARG A 226 19.38 -8.65 7.14
CA ARG A 226 20.11 -8.26 8.35
C ARG A 226 21.29 -9.17 8.68
N VAL A 227 21.35 -10.38 8.11
CA VAL A 227 22.48 -11.29 8.27
C VAL A 227 23.75 -10.65 7.68
N PRO A 228 24.83 -10.44 8.46
CA PRO A 228 26.04 -9.73 8.01
C PRO A 228 26.67 -10.31 6.74
N ALA A 229 26.85 -11.63 6.67
CA ALA A 229 27.42 -12.29 5.50
C ALA A 229 26.66 -11.98 4.20
N LEU A 230 25.33 -11.83 4.22
CA LEU A 230 24.58 -11.46 3.01
C LEU A 230 24.93 -10.04 2.54
N LYS A 231 25.00 -9.09 3.48
CA LYS A 231 25.40 -7.70 3.16
C LYS A 231 26.80 -7.66 2.57
N GLU A 232 27.73 -8.41 3.16
CA GLU A 232 29.10 -8.51 2.67
C GLU A 232 29.16 -9.07 1.25
N ARG A 233 28.44 -10.17 0.96
CA ARG A 233 28.38 -10.78 -0.38
C ARG A 233 27.78 -9.85 -1.43
N ILE A 234 26.69 -9.13 -1.09
CA ILE A 234 26.06 -8.17 -2.00
C ILE A 234 27.00 -6.98 -2.25
N GLN A 235 27.64 -6.47 -1.20
CA GLN A 235 28.59 -5.35 -1.31
C GLN A 235 29.82 -5.73 -2.14
N GLU A 236 30.39 -6.92 -1.89
CA GLU A 236 31.50 -7.48 -2.65
C GLU A 236 31.12 -7.67 -4.13
N PHE A 237 29.90 -8.15 -4.40
CA PHE A 237 29.41 -8.32 -5.77
C PHE A 237 29.43 -7.01 -6.55
N PHE A 238 28.93 -5.90 -5.98
CA PHE A 238 28.89 -4.61 -6.66
C PHE A 238 30.19 -3.81 -6.57
N GLY A 239 31.05 -4.07 -5.57
CA GLY A 239 32.21 -3.24 -5.28
C GLY A 239 31.84 -1.82 -4.84
N LYS A 240 30.59 -1.60 -4.39
CA LYS A 240 30.00 -0.30 -4.03
C LYS A 240 29.30 -0.39 -2.69
N PRO A 241 29.27 0.69 -1.87
CA PRO A 241 28.61 0.67 -0.57
C PRO A 241 27.10 0.43 -0.70
N LEU A 242 26.54 -0.31 0.26
CA LEU A 242 25.10 -0.53 0.36
C LEU A 242 24.40 0.68 0.99
N SER A 243 23.16 0.93 0.55
CA SER A 243 22.26 1.96 1.05
C SER A 243 21.13 1.33 1.87
N PHE A 244 20.77 2.02 2.96
CA PHE A 244 19.75 1.62 3.94
C PHE A 244 18.86 2.82 4.32
N THR A 245 18.50 3.64 3.33
CA THR A 245 17.69 4.85 3.55
C THR A 245 16.21 4.54 3.81
N LEU A 246 15.73 3.38 3.36
CA LEU A 246 14.43 2.85 3.72
C LEU A 246 14.48 2.06 5.03
N ASN A 247 13.37 2.09 5.76
CA ASN A 247 13.15 1.14 6.84
C ASN A 247 12.90 -0.25 6.24
N ALA A 248 13.78 -1.20 6.53
CA ALA A 248 13.77 -2.54 5.95
C ALA A 248 12.48 -3.35 6.22
N ASP A 249 11.75 -3.08 7.31
CA ASP A 249 10.51 -3.80 7.66
C ASP A 249 9.25 -3.11 7.10
N GLU A 250 9.31 -1.80 6.87
CA GLU A 250 8.14 -0.99 6.52
C GLU A 250 8.11 -0.56 5.05
N ALA A 251 9.22 -0.70 4.32
CA ALA A 251 9.39 -0.20 2.96
C ALA A 251 8.25 -0.59 2.01
N LEU A 252 7.92 -1.89 2.00
CA LEU A 252 6.88 -2.46 1.14
C LEU A 252 5.48 -1.93 1.51
N ALA A 253 5.17 -1.90 2.82
CA ALA A 253 3.88 -1.42 3.31
C ALA A 253 3.68 0.08 3.02
N ARG A 254 4.71 0.91 3.26
CA ARG A 254 4.69 2.34 2.94
C ARG A 254 4.54 2.59 1.44
N GLY A 255 5.28 1.85 0.61
CA GLY A 255 5.14 1.90 -0.84
C GLY A 255 3.74 1.55 -1.32
N SER A 256 3.16 0.49 -0.75
CA SER A 256 1.79 0.06 -1.05
C SER A 256 0.75 1.10 -0.62
N ALA A 257 0.94 1.73 0.55
CA ALA A 257 0.10 2.83 1.01
C ALA A 257 0.17 4.05 0.08
N PHE A 258 1.36 4.42 -0.41
CA PHE A 258 1.48 5.47 -1.44
C PHE A 258 0.77 5.08 -2.74
N SER A 259 0.89 3.83 -3.19
CA SER A 259 0.14 3.36 -4.36
C SER A 259 -1.37 3.44 -4.14
N CYS A 260 -1.84 3.15 -2.93
CA CYS A 260 -3.26 3.26 -2.57
C CYS A 260 -3.72 4.72 -2.58
N ALA A 261 -2.89 5.64 -2.08
CA ALA A 261 -3.16 7.07 -2.07
C ALA A 261 -3.19 7.66 -3.50
N ILE A 262 -2.27 7.25 -4.39
CA ILE A 262 -2.26 7.65 -5.82
C ILE A 262 -3.57 7.25 -6.52
N LEU A 263 -4.13 6.09 -6.17
CA LEU A 263 -5.34 5.56 -6.78
C LEU A 263 -6.63 6.03 -6.09
N SER A 264 -6.53 6.79 -4.99
CA SER A 264 -7.69 7.30 -4.28
C SER A 264 -8.36 8.42 -5.09
N PRO A 265 -9.70 8.37 -5.30
CA PRO A 265 -10.40 9.46 -5.97
C PRO A 265 -10.55 10.70 -5.10
N VAL A 266 -10.40 10.55 -3.78
CA VAL A 266 -10.61 11.63 -2.78
C VAL A 266 -9.30 12.28 -2.39
N PHE A 267 -8.22 11.51 -2.29
CA PHE A 267 -6.94 11.99 -1.79
C PHE A 267 -5.97 12.28 -2.94
N ARG A 268 -5.60 13.56 -3.13
CA ARG A 268 -4.63 13.96 -4.16
C ARG A 268 -3.22 13.96 -3.58
N VAL A 269 -2.34 13.16 -4.19
CA VAL A 269 -0.90 13.15 -3.91
C VAL A 269 -0.11 13.81 -5.05
N ARG A 270 1.19 13.99 -4.85
CA ARG A 270 2.11 14.39 -5.92
C ARG A 270 2.03 13.36 -7.06
N ASP A 271 1.91 13.85 -8.29
CA ASP A 271 1.96 12.99 -9.47
C ASP A 271 3.28 12.22 -9.51
N PHE A 272 3.15 10.89 -9.51
CA PHE A 272 4.28 9.97 -9.59
C PHE A 272 3.90 8.75 -10.43
N SER A 273 4.47 8.65 -11.63
CA SER A 273 4.21 7.55 -12.56
C SER A 273 4.96 6.29 -12.15
N VAL A 274 4.30 5.14 -12.21
CA VAL A 274 4.87 3.83 -11.84
C VAL A 274 4.72 2.87 -13.00
N GLN A 275 5.82 2.61 -13.69
CA GLN A 275 5.90 1.59 -14.74
C GLN A 275 6.57 0.33 -14.21
N ASP A 276 5.83 -0.77 -14.20
CA ASP A 276 6.33 -2.10 -13.80
C ASP A 276 6.49 -2.99 -15.05
N ILE A 277 6.92 -4.23 -14.89
CA ILE A 277 7.16 -5.17 -15.99
C ILE A 277 6.42 -6.50 -15.81
N ILE A 278 6.20 -7.20 -16.93
CA ILE A 278 5.60 -8.53 -16.97
C ILE A 278 6.66 -9.60 -16.66
N SER A 279 6.42 -10.41 -15.63
CA SER A 279 7.38 -11.43 -15.14
C SER A 279 7.50 -12.66 -16.04
N TYR A 280 6.41 -13.06 -16.69
CA TYR A 280 6.32 -14.29 -17.48
C TYR A 280 5.70 -14.03 -18.85
N PRO A 281 6.24 -14.60 -19.94
CA PRO A 281 5.66 -14.43 -21.26
C PRO A 281 4.32 -15.16 -21.36
N ILE A 282 3.34 -14.53 -22.00
CA ILE A 282 1.98 -15.04 -22.17
C ILE A 282 1.68 -15.25 -23.65
N GLU A 283 1.28 -16.48 -23.97
CA GLU A 283 0.88 -16.93 -25.29
C GLU A 283 -0.63 -17.13 -25.34
N PHE A 284 -1.24 -16.73 -26.46
CA PHE A 284 -2.58 -17.14 -26.83
C PHE A 284 -2.51 -18.24 -27.89
N ALA A 285 -3.32 -19.29 -27.72
CA ALA A 285 -3.55 -20.32 -28.71
C ALA A 285 -5.03 -20.36 -29.10
N TRP A 286 -5.33 -20.77 -30.32
CA TRP A 286 -6.69 -20.87 -30.84
C TRP A 286 -6.82 -22.01 -31.85
N GLU A 287 -8.06 -22.42 -32.09
CA GLU A 287 -8.34 -23.40 -33.13
C GLU A 287 -8.21 -22.79 -34.53
N LYS A 288 -7.61 -23.56 -35.42
CA LYS A 288 -7.42 -23.20 -36.82
C LYS A 288 -8.76 -23.07 -37.53
N ALA A 289 -8.97 -21.97 -38.24
CA ALA A 289 -10.14 -21.82 -39.10
C ALA A 289 -10.03 -22.77 -40.32
N PRO A 290 -11.06 -23.59 -40.63
CA PRO A 290 -11.02 -24.50 -41.78
C PRO A 290 -10.78 -23.78 -43.11
N ASP A 291 -11.26 -22.54 -43.22
CA ASP A 291 -11.16 -21.69 -44.40
C ASP A 291 -9.80 -20.96 -44.52
N ILE A 292 -8.88 -21.11 -43.56
CA ILE A 292 -7.55 -20.45 -43.56
C ILE A 292 -6.45 -21.52 -43.41
N PRO A 293 -5.98 -22.12 -44.53
CA PRO A 293 -5.06 -23.26 -44.51
C PRO A 293 -3.67 -22.95 -43.93
N ASP A 294 -3.23 -21.69 -43.95
CA ASP A 294 -1.90 -21.28 -43.49
C ASP A 294 -1.94 -20.44 -42.20
N GLU A 295 -3.05 -20.52 -41.45
CA GLU A 295 -3.19 -19.78 -40.19
C GLU A 295 -2.24 -20.31 -39.10
N ASP A 296 -1.48 -19.41 -38.48
CA ASP A 296 -0.85 -19.67 -37.19
C ASP A 296 -1.91 -19.96 -36.12
N THR A 297 -1.63 -20.88 -35.21
CA THR A 297 -2.57 -21.28 -34.15
C THR A 297 -2.14 -20.80 -32.76
N SER A 298 -1.08 -20.01 -32.70
CA SER A 298 -0.50 -19.53 -31.45
C SER A 298 0.34 -18.27 -31.65
N LEU A 299 0.33 -17.37 -30.67
CA LEU A 299 1.15 -16.17 -30.65
C LEU A 299 1.53 -15.78 -29.22
N THR A 300 2.82 -15.52 -28.98
CA THR A 300 3.25 -14.86 -27.73
C THR A 300 2.93 -13.37 -27.81
N VAL A 301 1.97 -12.93 -27.02
CA VAL A 301 1.40 -11.57 -27.09
C VAL A 301 2.10 -10.62 -26.13
N PHE A 302 2.47 -11.12 -24.96
CA PHE A 302 3.18 -10.37 -23.93
C PHE A 302 4.47 -11.10 -23.59
N ASN A 303 5.64 -10.46 -23.77
CA ASN A 303 6.92 -11.08 -23.42
C ASN A 303 7.35 -10.70 -22.01
N LYS A 304 8.27 -11.48 -21.45
CA LYS A 304 8.99 -11.13 -20.21
C LYS A 304 9.67 -9.77 -20.38
N GLY A 305 9.52 -8.88 -19.40
CA GLY A 305 10.10 -7.54 -19.42
C GLY A 305 9.28 -6.48 -20.18
N ASN A 306 8.17 -6.83 -20.84
CA ASN A 306 7.25 -5.83 -21.36
C ASN A 306 6.70 -4.97 -20.22
N VAL A 307 6.51 -3.67 -20.48
CA VAL A 307 5.91 -2.73 -19.51
C VAL A 307 4.49 -3.18 -19.14
N MET A 308 4.10 -2.94 -17.90
CA MET A 308 2.79 -3.22 -17.33
C MET A 308 2.21 -1.97 -16.66
N PRO A 309 0.92 -1.62 -16.89
CA PRO A 309 -0.07 -2.35 -17.70
C PRO A 309 0.21 -2.28 -19.21
N SER A 310 -0.25 -3.28 -19.97
CA SER A 310 -0.04 -3.35 -21.43
C SER A 310 -1.25 -3.91 -22.16
N THR A 311 -1.57 -3.32 -23.31
CA THR A 311 -2.71 -3.68 -24.17
C THR A 311 -2.22 -4.07 -25.56
N LYS A 312 -2.77 -5.15 -26.09
CA LYS A 312 -2.55 -5.63 -27.47
C LYS A 312 -3.90 -5.95 -28.12
N ILE A 313 -4.05 -5.57 -29.38
CA ILE A 313 -5.24 -5.88 -30.18
C ILE A 313 -4.91 -7.07 -31.06
N LEU A 314 -5.61 -8.18 -30.87
CA LEU A 314 -5.52 -9.38 -31.70
C LEU A 314 -6.62 -9.32 -32.76
N THR A 315 -6.27 -9.54 -34.03
CA THR A 315 -7.22 -9.52 -35.14
C THR A 315 -7.41 -10.93 -35.68
N PHE A 316 -8.65 -11.37 -35.78
CA PHE A 316 -9.04 -12.70 -36.28
C PHE A 316 -10.04 -12.57 -37.41
N TYR A 317 -9.89 -13.42 -38.42
CA TYR A 317 -10.82 -13.55 -39.52
C TYR A 317 -11.63 -14.83 -39.28
N ARG A 318 -12.92 -14.69 -38.95
CA ARG A 318 -13.75 -15.81 -38.51
C ARG A 318 -15.14 -15.75 -39.12
N LYS A 319 -15.69 -16.93 -39.45
CA LYS A 319 -17.08 -17.09 -39.93
C LYS A 319 -18.06 -17.48 -38.82
N GLN A 320 -17.55 -18.02 -37.71
CA GLN A 320 -18.32 -18.55 -36.60
C GLN A 320 -17.65 -18.26 -35.24
N PRO A 321 -18.37 -18.38 -34.11
CA PRO A 321 -17.79 -18.24 -32.77
C PRO A 321 -16.56 -19.12 -32.57
N PHE A 322 -15.61 -18.65 -31.78
CA PHE A 322 -14.34 -19.32 -31.57
C PHE A 322 -13.79 -19.06 -30.17
N ASP A 323 -12.83 -19.88 -29.77
CA ASP A 323 -12.18 -19.82 -28.47
C ASP A 323 -10.70 -19.44 -28.60
N LEU A 324 -10.21 -18.73 -27.59
CA LEU A 324 -8.80 -18.52 -27.34
C LEU A 324 -8.43 -19.08 -25.97
N GLU A 325 -7.26 -19.68 -25.86
CA GLU A 325 -6.70 -20.14 -24.60
C GLU A 325 -5.39 -19.42 -24.34
N ALA A 326 -5.27 -18.81 -23.16
CA ALA A 326 -4.06 -18.15 -22.70
C ALA A 326 -3.28 -19.07 -21.75
N ARG A 327 -1.98 -19.14 -21.97
CA ARG A 327 -1.02 -19.90 -21.15
C ARG A 327 0.33 -19.18 -21.08
N TYR A 328 1.14 -19.52 -20.09
CA TYR A 328 2.53 -19.08 -20.07
C TYR A 328 3.32 -19.77 -21.18
N ALA A 329 4.04 -18.98 -21.98
CA ALA A 329 4.80 -19.48 -23.13
C ALA A 329 6.02 -20.33 -22.72
N GLN A 330 6.55 -20.08 -21.51
CA GLN A 330 7.73 -20.76 -20.95
C GLN A 330 7.38 -21.34 -19.56
N PRO A 331 6.68 -22.48 -19.49
CA PRO A 331 6.25 -23.11 -18.24
C PRO A 331 7.40 -23.45 -17.28
N GLU A 332 8.60 -23.69 -17.81
CA GLU A 332 9.82 -23.98 -17.05
C GLU A 332 10.28 -22.82 -16.16
N LEU A 333 9.87 -21.59 -16.47
CA LEU A 333 10.14 -20.41 -15.62
C LEU A 333 9.18 -20.30 -14.43
N LEU A 334 8.08 -21.06 -14.44
CA LEU A 334 7.07 -20.97 -13.40
C LEU A 334 7.53 -21.66 -12.11
N PRO A 335 7.07 -21.21 -10.94
CA PRO A 335 7.48 -21.80 -9.67
C PRO A 335 7.00 -23.26 -9.56
N GLY A 336 7.95 -24.18 -9.35
CA GLY A 336 7.67 -25.58 -9.03
C GLY A 336 6.97 -26.33 -10.17
N LYS A 337 5.76 -26.84 -9.91
CA LYS A 337 4.94 -27.58 -10.89
C LYS A 337 3.63 -26.85 -11.17
N THR A 338 3.70 -25.53 -11.30
CA THR A 338 2.54 -24.70 -11.57
C THR A 338 1.96 -25.02 -12.94
N ASN A 339 0.63 -25.16 -13.00
CA ASN A 339 -0.06 -25.32 -14.29
C ASN A 339 0.12 -24.02 -15.12
N PRO A 340 0.60 -24.10 -16.37
CA PRO A 340 0.82 -22.92 -17.20
C PRO A 340 -0.45 -22.24 -17.70
N TRP A 341 -1.62 -22.86 -17.52
CA TRP A 341 -2.91 -22.30 -17.94
C TRP A 341 -3.26 -21.00 -17.19
N ILE A 342 -3.77 -20.01 -17.93
CA ILE A 342 -4.20 -18.70 -17.39
C ILE A 342 -5.71 -18.53 -17.54
N GLY A 343 -6.26 -18.81 -18.72
CA GLY A 343 -7.67 -18.61 -18.99
C GLY A 343 -8.11 -19.03 -20.38
N ARG A 344 -9.43 -19.15 -20.57
CA ARG A 344 -10.08 -19.37 -21.86
C ARG A 344 -11.07 -18.24 -22.13
N PHE A 345 -11.10 -17.76 -23.36
CA PHE A 345 -11.93 -16.65 -23.80
C PHE A 345 -12.76 -17.08 -25.01
N SER A 346 -14.07 -17.17 -24.85
CA SER A 346 -15.01 -17.55 -25.91
C SER A 346 -15.62 -16.32 -26.54
N VAL A 347 -15.33 -16.09 -27.82
CA VAL A 347 -15.89 -14.98 -28.60
C VAL A 347 -17.21 -15.41 -29.21
N LYS A 348 -18.31 -14.78 -28.78
CA LYS A 348 -19.67 -15.12 -29.19
C LYS A 348 -20.17 -14.21 -30.30
N ASN A 349 -21.29 -14.61 -30.92
CA ASN A 349 -22.01 -13.84 -31.94
C ASN A 349 -21.22 -13.48 -33.21
N VAL A 350 -20.14 -14.20 -33.51
CA VAL A 350 -19.41 -14.06 -34.77
C VAL A 350 -20.23 -14.68 -35.90
N LYS A 351 -20.58 -13.89 -36.91
CA LYS A 351 -21.34 -14.32 -38.09
C LYS A 351 -20.82 -13.58 -39.32
N ALA A 352 -20.40 -14.28 -40.36
CA ALA A 352 -20.06 -13.63 -41.63
C ALA A 352 -21.33 -13.30 -42.43
N ASP A 353 -21.34 -12.13 -43.07
CA ASP A 353 -22.48 -11.63 -43.87
C ASP A 353 -22.56 -12.23 -45.29
N GLY A 354 -21.69 -13.21 -45.60
CA GLY A 354 -21.63 -13.91 -46.87
C GLY A 354 -20.93 -15.28 -46.76
N LYS A 355 -21.12 -16.15 -47.76
CA LYS A 355 -20.58 -17.53 -47.74
C LYS A 355 -19.04 -17.58 -47.85
N ASP A 356 -18.45 -16.58 -48.50
CA ASP A 356 -17.01 -16.42 -48.71
C ASP A 356 -16.38 -15.28 -47.89
N ASP A 357 -17.18 -14.50 -47.16
CA ASP A 357 -16.69 -13.40 -46.32
C ASP A 357 -16.29 -13.86 -44.92
N PHE A 358 -15.40 -13.11 -44.29
CA PHE A 358 -15.03 -13.27 -42.89
C PHE A 358 -15.46 -12.04 -42.09
N MET A 359 -15.94 -12.26 -40.87
CA MET A 359 -16.04 -11.17 -39.91
C MET A 359 -14.65 -10.88 -39.34
N ILE A 360 -14.20 -9.63 -39.45
CA ILE A 360 -12.92 -9.18 -38.90
C ILE A 360 -13.11 -8.84 -37.43
N CYS A 361 -12.77 -9.79 -36.55
CA CYS A 361 -12.90 -9.69 -35.11
C CYS A 361 -11.62 -9.08 -34.50
N LYS A 362 -11.75 -8.02 -33.70
CA LYS A 362 -10.65 -7.40 -32.94
C LYS A 362 -10.88 -7.59 -31.46
N LEU A 363 -9.92 -8.21 -30.78
CA LEU A 363 -9.96 -8.50 -29.35
C LEU A 363 -8.88 -7.69 -28.62
N LYS A 364 -9.28 -6.94 -27.60
CA LYS A 364 -8.38 -6.13 -26.77
C LYS A 364 -7.90 -6.96 -25.57
N ALA A 365 -6.77 -7.63 -25.74
CA ALA A 365 -6.08 -8.32 -24.65
C ALA A 365 -5.28 -7.31 -23.81
N ARG A 366 -5.33 -7.43 -22.49
CA ARG A 366 -4.62 -6.53 -21.57
C ARG A 366 -4.11 -7.25 -20.33
N VAL A 367 -2.83 -7.05 -20.02
CA VAL A 367 -2.29 -7.27 -18.67
C VAL A 367 -2.51 -5.98 -17.89
N ASN A 368 -3.38 -6.02 -16.89
CA ASN A 368 -3.81 -4.84 -16.15
C ASN A 368 -2.81 -4.42 -15.06
N ILE A 369 -3.17 -3.43 -14.25
CA ILE A 369 -2.30 -2.88 -13.18
C ILE A 369 -2.01 -3.87 -12.03
N HIS A 370 -2.76 -4.97 -11.93
CA HIS A 370 -2.53 -6.04 -10.95
C HIS A 370 -1.58 -7.11 -11.49
N GLY A 371 -1.24 -7.06 -12.78
CA GLY A 371 -0.49 -8.11 -13.47
C GLY A 371 -1.30 -9.34 -13.81
N VAL A 372 -2.63 -9.19 -14.00
CA VAL A 372 -3.49 -10.27 -14.49
C VAL A 372 -3.95 -9.98 -15.91
N LEU A 373 -4.03 -11.04 -16.73
CA LEU A 373 -4.47 -10.99 -18.11
C LEU A 373 -6.00 -10.96 -18.17
N ASN A 374 -6.55 -10.05 -18.97
CA ASN A 374 -7.96 -10.03 -19.35
C ASN A 374 -8.09 -9.79 -20.86
N VAL A 375 -9.19 -10.25 -21.45
CA VAL A 375 -9.64 -9.78 -22.76
C VAL A 375 -10.83 -8.86 -22.48
N GLU A 376 -10.57 -7.54 -22.46
CA GLU A 376 -11.53 -6.54 -21.95
C GLU A 376 -12.70 -6.35 -22.91
N THR A 377 -12.42 -6.26 -24.21
CA THR A 377 -13.44 -6.00 -25.23
C THR A 377 -13.17 -6.80 -26.50
N GLY A 378 -14.25 -7.18 -27.17
CA GLY A 378 -14.24 -7.73 -28.52
C GLY A 378 -15.17 -6.89 -29.39
N TYR A 379 -14.77 -6.59 -30.61
CA TYR A 379 -15.61 -5.88 -31.58
C TYR A 379 -15.29 -6.34 -32.99
N TYR A 380 -16.20 -6.14 -33.93
CA TYR A 380 -15.94 -6.42 -35.33
C TYR A 380 -15.89 -5.13 -36.16
N VAL A 381 -15.15 -5.21 -37.26
CA VAL A 381 -14.98 -4.12 -38.21
C VAL A 381 -15.36 -4.57 -39.62
N GLU A 382 -15.84 -3.64 -40.42
CA GLU A 382 -16.05 -3.81 -41.86
C GLU A 382 -15.20 -2.78 -42.62
N GLU A 383 -14.82 -3.12 -43.85
CA GLU A 383 -14.15 -2.18 -44.75
C GLU A 383 -15.18 -1.31 -45.47
N GLU A 384 -15.13 0.00 -45.23
CA GLU A 384 -15.94 0.99 -45.94
C GLU A 384 -15.06 1.90 -46.79
N GLU A 385 -15.55 2.28 -47.98
CA GLU A 385 -14.90 3.30 -48.82
C GLU A 385 -15.23 4.70 -48.27
N VAL A 386 -14.23 5.38 -47.72
CA VAL A 386 -14.34 6.75 -47.25
C VAL A 386 -13.67 7.68 -48.28
N GLU A 387 -14.36 8.73 -48.69
CA GLU A 387 -13.81 9.78 -49.54
C GLU A 387 -13.01 10.78 -48.67
N GLU A 388 -11.69 10.80 -48.83
CA GLU A 388 -10.82 11.78 -48.19
C GLU A 388 -10.44 12.88 -49.21
N GLU A 389 -10.49 14.15 -48.78
CA GLU A 389 -10.03 15.29 -49.59
C GLU A 389 -8.49 15.21 -49.72
N VAL A 390 -7.97 15.19 -50.96
CA VAL A 390 -6.53 15.28 -51.20
C VAL A 390 -6.10 16.72 -51.02
N ASN A 391 -5.36 17.01 -49.94
CA ASN A 391 -4.67 18.29 -49.81
C ASN A 391 -3.38 18.24 -50.64
N GLU A 392 -3.37 18.86 -51.82
CA GLU A 392 -2.14 19.07 -52.59
C GLU A 392 -1.34 20.20 -51.91
N ASP A 393 -0.55 19.88 -50.88
CA ASP A 393 0.57 20.74 -50.50
C ASP A 393 1.70 20.53 -51.53
N PRO A 394 2.15 21.58 -52.25
CA PRO A 394 3.33 21.46 -53.09
C PRO A 394 4.54 21.47 -52.15
N ASP A 395 5.28 20.36 -52.19
CA ASP A 395 6.65 20.18 -51.65
C ASP A 395 6.78 19.50 -50.27
N VAL A 396 6.56 18.19 -50.22
CA VAL A 396 7.40 17.27 -49.43
C VAL A 396 7.53 15.93 -50.18
N SER A 397 8.75 15.55 -50.51
CA SER A 397 9.10 14.23 -51.06
C SER A 397 8.61 13.10 -50.17
N LEU A 398 7.82 12.19 -50.75
CA LEU A 398 7.35 10.94 -50.16
C LEU A 398 8.53 10.06 -49.71
N SER A 399 8.73 9.93 -48.40
CA SER A 399 9.34 8.73 -47.81
C SER A 399 8.22 7.74 -47.49
N GLU A 400 8.36 6.50 -47.97
CA GLU A 400 7.37 5.41 -47.84
C GLU A 400 6.93 5.16 -46.39
N PRO A 401 5.68 4.72 -46.16
CA PRO A 401 5.22 4.30 -44.85
C PRO A 401 5.89 2.97 -44.46
N TYR A 402 6.64 3.00 -43.36
CA TYR A 402 7.18 1.82 -42.70
C TYR A 402 6.02 0.91 -42.25
N MET A 403 5.75 -0.15 -43.02
CA MET A 403 5.08 -1.33 -42.49
C MET A 403 6.10 -2.09 -41.64
N ALA A 404 5.84 -2.21 -40.35
CA ALA A 404 6.58 -3.13 -39.50
C ALA A 404 6.23 -4.57 -39.92
N SER A 405 6.98 -5.12 -40.88
CA SER A 405 7.05 -6.55 -41.10
C SER A 405 7.75 -7.18 -39.88
N ASN A 406 7.10 -8.19 -39.32
CA ASN A 406 7.75 -9.18 -38.48
C ASN A 406 8.79 -9.90 -39.35
N ASP A 407 10.07 -9.62 -39.13
CA ASP A 407 11.16 -10.54 -39.43
C ASP A 407 12.31 -10.27 -38.46
N PHE A 408 12.60 -11.25 -37.61
CA PHE A 408 13.80 -11.31 -36.78
C PHE A 408 15.02 -11.61 -37.67
N PRO A 409 16.17 -10.91 -37.52
CA PRO A 409 17.42 -11.39 -38.09
C PRO A 409 18.19 -12.28 -37.10
N PRO A 410 18.94 -13.28 -37.59
CA PRO A 410 19.70 -14.21 -36.76
C PRO A 410 21.00 -13.59 -36.24
N VAL A 411 21.47 -14.18 -35.14
CA VAL A 411 22.76 -13.95 -34.48
C VAL A 411 23.92 -14.38 -35.40
N HIS A 412 24.94 -13.52 -35.59
CA HIS A 412 26.36 -13.88 -35.36
C HIS A 412 27.35 -12.70 -35.57
N ASP A 413 28.17 -12.53 -34.52
CA ASP A 413 29.62 -12.28 -34.43
C ASP A 413 30.42 -11.24 -35.26
N GLN A 414 31.21 -10.51 -34.46
CA GLN A 414 32.62 -10.07 -34.61
C GLN A 414 33.00 -8.70 -35.20
N ASP A 415 33.57 -7.92 -34.26
CA ASP A 415 34.85 -7.23 -34.29
C ASP A 415 35.10 -5.92 -35.09
N SER A 416 35.51 -4.93 -34.28
CA SER A 416 36.69 -4.05 -34.44
C SER A 416 36.51 -2.58 -34.84
N ALA A 417 36.80 -1.75 -33.84
CA ALA A 417 37.80 -0.67 -33.83
C ALA A 417 37.54 0.74 -34.42
N SER A 418 37.94 1.70 -33.57
CA SER A 418 38.52 3.05 -33.82
C SER A 418 37.53 4.21 -34.05
N SER A 419 37.46 5.15 -33.09
CA SER A 419 38.18 6.45 -33.04
C SER A 419 37.30 7.57 -33.64
N SER A 420 37.18 8.80 -33.17
CA SER A 420 37.90 9.64 -32.21
C SER A 420 37.17 10.98 -32.09
N SER A 421 37.42 11.72 -30.98
CA SER A 421 37.51 13.21 -30.87
C SER A 421 36.27 14.07 -31.19
N ALA A 422 35.96 15.22 -30.60
CA ALA A 422 36.47 16.10 -29.54
C ALA A 422 35.44 17.29 -29.53
N SER A 423 34.88 17.74 -28.40
CA SER A 423 35.39 18.75 -27.46
C SER A 423 34.75 20.16 -27.60
N VAL A 424 34.52 20.78 -26.43
CA VAL A 424 34.46 22.24 -26.11
C VAL A 424 33.17 22.99 -26.51
N GLY A 425 32.56 23.86 -25.70
CA GLY A 425 32.86 24.50 -24.40
C GLY A 425 31.57 25.20 -23.88
N ASP A 426 31.41 25.42 -22.57
CA ASP A 426 31.70 26.70 -21.86
C ASP A 426 30.62 27.77 -22.18
N ASP A 427 29.98 28.53 -21.29
CA ASP A 427 30.42 29.08 -20.00
C ASP A 427 29.23 29.74 -19.24
N SER A 428 29.34 29.74 -17.91
CA SER A 428 28.98 30.83 -16.96
C SER A 428 27.55 31.25 -16.52
N ARG A 429 27.47 31.41 -15.18
CA ARG A 429 26.79 32.41 -14.32
C ARG A 429 25.29 32.27 -14.03
N ALA A 430 24.75 32.07 -12.82
CA ALA A 430 25.05 32.40 -11.41
C ALA A 430 24.24 33.58 -10.80
N TYR A 431 23.42 33.22 -9.79
CA TYR A 431 22.86 33.97 -8.64
C TYR A 431 21.62 34.90 -8.83
N PRO A 432 20.89 35.28 -7.74
CA PRO A 432 20.39 34.48 -6.61
C PRO A 432 18.94 34.86 -6.17
N ALA A 433 18.44 34.15 -5.14
CA ALA A 433 17.76 34.68 -3.94
C ALA A 433 16.22 34.49 -3.73
N LYS A 434 15.97 33.95 -2.52
CA LYS A 434 14.96 34.32 -1.50
C LYS A 434 13.55 33.71 -1.52
N ARG A 435 13.30 32.98 -0.42
CA ARG A 435 12.00 32.68 0.23
C ARG A 435 11.33 33.97 0.75
N PRO A 436 10.02 33.96 1.05
CA PRO A 436 9.52 33.60 2.41
C PRO A 436 8.29 32.66 2.35
N ARG A 437 8.09 31.66 3.23
CA ARG A 437 7.53 31.69 4.61
C ARG A 437 6.27 32.56 4.80
N LEU A 438 5.15 31.90 5.12
CA LEU A 438 4.07 32.41 5.97
C LEU A 438 3.30 31.22 6.57
N ASP A 439 2.98 31.42 7.84
CA ASP A 439 2.46 30.49 8.86
C ASP A 439 0.92 30.32 8.76
N ASP A 440 0.40 29.15 9.14
CA ASP A 440 -0.51 28.88 10.29
C ASP A 440 -1.80 29.71 10.38
N GLU A 441 -2.95 29.01 10.36
CA GLU A 441 -4.13 29.31 11.19
C GLU A 441 -5.08 28.08 11.25
N GLU A 442 -5.33 27.61 12.48
CA GLU A 442 -6.48 26.80 12.92
C GLU A 442 -7.76 27.70 12.86
N GLU A 443 -9.02 27.26 12.82
CA GLU A 443 -9.76 26.44 13.78
C GLU A 443 -11.23 26.21 13.30
N THR A 444 -11.87 25.16 13.84
CA THR A 444 -13.32 25.00 14.21
C THR A 444 -14.44 24.64 13.20
N ASP A 445 -14.88 23.38 13.36
CA ASP A 445 -16.19 22.87 13.83
C ASP A 445 -17.46 22.79 12.95
N SER A 446 -18.07 21.58 13.05
CA SER A 446 -19.50 21.23 13.02
C SER A 446 -20.34 21.39 11.74
N SER A 447 -20.72 20.26 11.12
CA SER A 447 -22.06 19.66 11.35
C SER A 447 -22.38 18.50 10.40
N ARG A 448 -23.12 17.53 10.94
CA ARG A 448 -23.67 16.34 10.28
C ARG A 448 -24.68 16.70 9.17
N SER A 449 -24.61 16.02 8.03
CA SER A 449 -25.81 15.67 7.27
C SER A 449 -25.65 14.32 6.57
N ALA A 450 -26.74 13.55 6.61
CA ALA A 450 -26.89 12.22 6.04
C ALA A 450 -26.86 12.28 4.51
N PHE A 451 -26.17 11.34 3.87
CA PHE A 451 -26.22 11.17 2.42
C PHE A 451 -26.87 9.84 2.06
N ALA A 452 -28.05 9.98 1.45
CA ALA A 452 -28.70 8.94 0.67
C ALA A 452 -27.91 8.68 -0.62
N VAL A 453 -27.85 7.42 -1.02
CA VAL A 453 -27.20 6.91 -2.22
C VAL A 453 -28.09 7.14 -3.44
N PRO A 454 -27.53 7.64 -4.55
CA PRO A 454 -28.03 7.27 -5.87
C PRO A 454 -27.02 6.39 -6.60
N GLU A 455 -27.56 5.32 -7.14
CA GLU A 455 -27.01 4.33 -8.06
C GLU A 455 -26.67 4.97 -9.42
N HIS A 456 -25.68 4.40 -10.12
CA HIS A 456 -25.08 4.80 -11.41
C HIS A 456 -24.01 5.91 -11.41
N LEU A 457 -22.75 5.49 -11.47
CA LEU A 457 -21.65 6.30 -12.02
C LEU A 457 -20.70 5.40 -12.82
N GLU A 458 -20.76 5.59 -14.14
CA GLU A 458 -19.83 5.05 -15.13
C GLU A 458 -18.42 5.62 -14.92
N GLU A 459 -17.41 4.78 -15.18
CA GLU A 459 -15.99 5.07 -15.07
C GLU A 459 -15.56 6.18 -16.04
N SER A 460 -15.06 7.30 -15.49
CA SER A 460 -14.40 8.33 -16.30
C SER A 460 -12.94 7.95 -16.57
N ILE A 461 -12.63 7.83 -17.86
CA ILE A 461 -11.32 7.50 -18.40
C ILE A 461 -10.42 8.74 -18.34
N TYR A 462 -9.20 8.52 -17.86
CA TYR A 462 -8.07 9.44 -17.88
C TYR A 462 -7.62 9.63 -19.34
N GLU A 463 -7.98 10.75 -19.97
CA GLU A 463 -7.38 11.19 -21.24
C GLU A 463 -6.30 12.26 -20.96
N PRO A 464 -5.10 12.17 -21.56
CA PRO A 464 -4.10 13.22 -21.47
C PRO A 464 -4.50 14.43 -22.33
N ARG A 465 -4.74 15.58 -21.68
CA ARG A 465 -5.01 16.87 -22.34
C ARG A 465 -3.76 17.41 -23.03
N SER A 466 -3.80 17.52 -24.35
CA SER A 466 -2.91 18.36 -25.16
C SER A 466 -3.30 19.84 -25.02
N LEU A 467 -2.32 20.69 -24.78
CA LEU A 467 -2.47 22.13 -24.61
C LEU A 467 -2.56 22.89 -25.95
N THR A 468 -3.56 23.76 -25.97
CA THR A 468 -3.64 25.09 -26.62
C THR A 468 -3.71 25.24 -28.14
N SER A 469 -4.87 25.78 -28.52
CA SER A 469 -5.24 26.47 -29.74
C SER A 469 -4.49 27.79 -29.93
N VAL A 470 -4.07 28.05 -31.17
CA VAL A 470 -3.79 29.41 -31.66
C VAL A 470 -4.93 29.80 -32.62
N SER A 471 -5.51 30.96 -32.33
CA SER A 471 -6.60 31.60 -33.05
C SER A 471 -6.20 32.00 -34.48
N GLN A 472 -7.05 31.69 -35.48
CA GLN A 472 -7.01 32.36 -36.77
C GLN A 472 -8.41 32.84 -37.19
N LYS A 473 -8.43 34.10 -37.62
CA LYS A 473 -9.58 34.92 -38.00
C LYS A 473 -10.27 34.38 -39.26
N ALA A 474 -11.58 34.62 -39.30
CA ALA A 474 -12.44 34.52 -40.46
C ALA A 474 -11.97 35.40 -41.63
N MET A 475 -12.01 34.85 -42.84
CA MET A 475 -12.18 35.60 -44.08
C MET A 475 -13.07 34.79 -45.02
N GLU A 476 -14.22 35.36 -45.37
CA GLU A 476 -15.22 34.78 -46.27
C GLU A 476 -14.83 34.93 -47.75
N THR A 477 -15.20 33.88 -48.49
CA THR A 477 -15.62 33.78 -49.90
C THR A 477 -14.65 34.20 -51.02
N ASP A 478 -14.31 33.26 -51.91
CA ASP A 478 -15.10 32.97 -53.12
C ASP A 478 -14.51 31.78 -53.93
N LYS A 479 -15.39 31.10 -54.68
CA LYS A 479 -15.19 30.20 -55.84
C LYS A 479 -15.00 28.68 -55.64
N ASP A 480 -16.07 27.99 -56.09
CA ASP A 480 -16.13 26.62 -56.59
C ASP A 480 -14.89 26.19 -57.40
N ALA A 481 -14.15 25.24 -56.86
CA ALA A 481 -13.35 24.29 -57.62
C ALA A 481 -13.58 22.89 -57.03
N PRO A 482 -13.79 21.84 -57.85
CA PRO A 482 -14.02 20.50 -57.32
C PRO A 482 -12.74 20.01 -56.64
N LYS A 483 -12.76 19.92 -55.31
CA LYS A 483 -11.68 19.31 -54.54
C LYS A 483 -11.57 17.83 -54.94
N LYS A 484 -10.37 17.38 -55.30
CA LYS A 484 -10.14 15.97 -55.65
C LYS A 484 -10.27 15.12 -54.39
N THR A 485 -11.32 14.30 -54.31
CA THR A 485 -11.45 13.26 -53.29
C THR A 485 -10.79 11.98 -53.78
N ARG A 486 -10.10 11.26 -52.89
CA ARG A 486 -9.63 9.89 -53.14
C ARG A 486 -10.42 8.94 -52.25
N LYS A 487 -10.96 7.88 -52.84
CA LYS A 487 -11.59 6.79 -52.08
C LYS A 487 -10.52 5.94 -51.43
N VAL A 488 -10.57 5.81 -50.11
CA VAL A 488 -9.67 4.95 -49.31
C VAL A 488 -10.55 3.96 -48.54
N LYS A 489 -10.17 2.67 -48.56
CA LYS A 489 -10.83 1.65 -47.74
C LYS A 489 -10.37 1.78 -46.29
N LYS A 490 -11.30 1.99 -45.37
CA LYS A 490 -11.04 2.12 -43.94
C LYS A 490 -11.86 1.10 -43.15
N GLN A 491 -11.23 0.48 -42.15
CA GLN A 491 -11.93 -0.41 -41.23
C GLN A 491 -12.68 0.40 -40.17
N VAL A 492 -14.00 0.27 -40.14
CA VAL A 492 -14.89 0.96 -39.20
C VAL A 492 -15.47 -0.05 -38.22
N ARG A 493 -15.48 0.25 -36.91
CA ARG A 493 -16.13 -0.60 -35.89
C ARG A 493 -17.63 -0.60 -36.11
N LYS A 494 -18.21 -1.79 -36.24
CA LYS A 494 -19.62 -2.00 -36.56
C LYS A 494 -20.45 -2.47 -35.38
N GLY A 495 -19.84 -3.21 -34.45
CA GLY A 495 -20.49 -3.61 -33.22
C GLY A 495 -19.58 -4.43 -32.33
N ASP A 496 -20.14 -4.84 -31.20
CA ASP A 496 -19.41 -5.51 -30.13
C ASP A 496 -19.64 -7.02 -30.14
N LEU A 497 -18.59 -7.75 -29.80
CA LEU A 497 -18.58 -9.20 -29.67
C LEU A 497 -18.55 -9.56 -28.19
N PRO A 498 -19.61 -10.19 -27.65
CA PRO A 498 -19.60 -10.65 -26.26
C PRO A 498 -18.51 -11.69 -26.04
N ILE A 499 -17.74 -11.54 -24.96
CA ILE A 499 -16.68 -12.46 -24.57
C ILE A 499 -17.09 -13.16 -23.28
N SER A 500 -17.04 -14.50 -23.29
CA SER A 500 -17.15 -15.32 -22.09
C SER A 500 -15.76 -15.65 -21.59
N THR A 501 -15.44 -15.31 -20.34
CA THR A 501 -14.12 -15.58 -19.76
C THR A 501 -14.21 -16.72 -18.76
N GLY A 502 -13.41 -17.76 -18.98
CA GLY A 502 -13.07 -18.75 -17.96
C GLY A 502 -11.68 -18.43 -17.43
N SER A 503 -11.55 -18.17 -16.13
CA SER A 503 -10.26 -17.92 -15.47
C SER A 503 -10.18 -18.70 -14.17
N ALA A 504 -9.07 -18.57 -13.43
CA ALA A 504 -8.92 -19.18 -12.11
C ALA A 504 -9.62 -18.41 -10.97
N SER A 505 -10.23 -17.25 -11.26
CA SER A 505 -11.04 -16.53 -10.27
C SER A 505 -12.27 -17.34 -9.88
N LEU A 506 -12.66 -17.24 -8.62
CA LEU A 506 -13.91 -17.81 -8.12
C LEU A 506 -15.11 -17.13 -8.78
N ASP A 507 -16.19 -17.88 -9.00
CA ASP A 507 -17.46 -17.32 -9.47
C ASP A 507 -18.13 -16.48 -8.37
N ASP A 508 -18.97 -15.53 -8.77
CA ASP A 508 -19.59 -14.57 -7.86
C ASP A 508 -20.49 -15.22 -6.80
N SER A 509 -21.14 -16.35 -7.11
CA SER A 509 -21.95 -17.10 -6.15
C SER A 509 -21.07 -17.71 -5.06
N THR A 510 -19.95 -18.33 -5.46
CA THR A 510 -18.98 -18.88 -4.51
C THR A 510 -18.34 -17.77 -3.65
N LYS A 511 -17.95 -16.65 -4.26
CA LYS A 511 -17.40 -15.50 -3.52
C LYS A 511 -18.39 -14.94 -2.51
N ALA A 512 -19.67 -14.77 -2.89
CA ALA A 512 -20.71 -14.30 -1.98
C ALA A 512 -20.92 -15.26 -0.79
N SER A 513 -20.95 -16.57 -1.03
CA SER A 513 -21.06 -17.56 0.03
C SER A 513 -19.85 -17.55 0.99
N LEU A 514 -18.64 -17.38 0.46
CA LEU A 514 -17.42 -17.30 1.27
C LEU A 514 -17.34 -16.00 2.07
N LEU A 515 -17.79 -14.88 1.50
CA LEU A 515 -17.91 -13.60 2.19
C LEU A 515 -18.87 -13.70 3.37
N GLU A 516 -20.04 -14.33 3.19
CA GLU A 516 -21.00 -14.55 4.29
C GLU A 516 -20.40 -15.43 5.39
N LYS A 517 -19.70 -16.50 5.03
CA LYS A 517 -19.00 -17.37 5.99
C LYS A 517 -17.91 -16.62 6.77
N GLU A 518 -17.11 -15.81 6.08
CA GLU A 518 -16.10 -14.97 6.74
C GLU A 518 -16.74 -13.95 7.67
N ALA A 519 -17.84 -13.32 7.27
CA ALA A 519 -18.58 -12.39 8.13
C ALA A 519 -19.13 -13.09 9.38
N ALA A 520 -19.64 -14.32 9.24
CA ALA A 520 -20.10 -15.14 10.37
C ALA A 520 -18.95 -15.45 11.36
N MET A 521 -17.79 -15.89 10.86
CA MET A 521 -16.61 -16.14 11.70
C MET A 521 -16.12 -14.86 12.40
N VAL A 522 -16.12 -13.72 11.70
CA VAL A 522 -15.78 -12.41 12.29
C VAL A 522 -16.77 -12.00 13.40
N MET A 523 -18.06 -12.29 13.23
CA MET A 523 -19.07 -12.00 14.27
C MET A 523 -18.90 -12.91 15.49
N GLU A 524 -18.55 -14.17 15.28
CA GLU A 524 -18.24 -15.13 16.35
C GLU A 524 -17.00 -14.69 17.14
N ASP A 525 -15.88 -14.39 16.47
CA ASP A 525 -14.66 -13.88 17.09
C ASP A 525 -14.94 -12.60 17.91
N LYS A 526 -15.76 -11.70 17.35
CA LYS A 526 -16.17 -10.48 18.05
C LYS A 526 -17.01 -10.79 19.29
N LEU A 527 -17.95 -11.73 19.21
CA LEU A 527 -18.78 -12.10 20.35
C LEU A 527 -17.93 -12.69 21.48
N VAL A 528 -16.94 -13.53 21.16
CA VAL A 528 -15.99 -14.08 22.13
C VAL A 528 -15.19 -12.95 22.79
N ALA A 529 -14.57 -12.06 21.99
CA ALA A 529 -13.80 -10.94 22.51
C ALA A 529 -14.64 -9.98 23.38
N ASP A 530 -15.84 -9.61 22.92
CA ASP A 530 -16.79 -8.78 23.67
C ASP A 530 -17.24 -9.45 24.98
N THR A 531 -17.31 -10.78 25.02
CA THR A 531 -17.70 -11.55 26.21
C THR A 531 -16.56 -11.56 27.23
N GLU A 532 -15.33 -11.83 26.79
CA GLU A 532 -14.12 -11.74 27.62
C GLU A 532 -13.90 -10.32 28.15
N GLU A 533 -14.13 -9.29 27.33
CA GLU A 533 -14.05 -7.89 27.76
C GLU A 533 -15.06 -7.59 28.87
N LYS A 534 -16.30 -8.08 28.76
CA LYS A 534 -17.32 -7.89 29.81
C LYS A 534 -17.05 -8.68 31.08
N LYS A 535 -16.42 -9.85 30.97
CA LYS A 535 -15.91 -10.59 32.12
C LYS A 535 -14.86 -9.77 32.87
N ASN A 536 -13.87 -9.24 32.13
CA ASN A 536 -12.81 -8.40 32.69
C ASN A 536 -13.35 -7.08 33.27
N GLU A 537 -14.37 -6.47 32.63
CA GLU A 537 -15.03 -5.26 33.15
C GLU A 537 -15.74 -5.54 34.49
N LEU A 538 -16.43 -6.68 34.61
CA LEU A 538 -17.06 -7.09 35.87
C LEU A 538 -16.02 -7.28 36.97
N GLU A 539 -14.95 -8.01 36.68
CA GLU A 539 -13.85 -8.26 37.62
C GLU A 539 -13.23 -6.94 38.10
N ALA A 540 -12.86 -6.05 37.17
CA ALA A 540 -12.30 -4.75 37.49
C ALA A 540 -13.28 -3.87 38.30
N TYR A 541 -14.57 -3.89 37.94
CA TYR A 541 -15.60 -3.13 38.64
C TYR A 541 -15.81 -3.59 40.08
N ILE A 542 -15.71 -4.91 40.34
CA ILE A 542 -15.78 -5.47 41.70
C ILE A 542 -14.64 -4.90 42.56
N TYR A 543 -13.40 -4.96 42.07
CA TYR A 543 -12.24 -4.47 42.80
C TYR A 543 -12.27 -2.94 43.01
N ASP A 544 -12.61 -2.18 41.97
CA ASP A 544 -12.69 -0.72 42.03
C ASP A 544 -13.79 -0.25 43.00
N LEU A 545 -14.99 -0.83 42.93
CA LEU A 545 -16.08 -0.45 43.83
C LEU A 545 -15.77 -0.83 45.28
N ARG A 546 -15.15 -1.99 45.52
CA ARG A 546 -14.73 -2.41 46.87
C ARG A 546 -13.79 -1.39 47.50
N ALA A 547 -12.77 -0.95 46.76
CA ALA A 547 -11.84 0.07 47.21
C ALA A 547 -12.54 1.42 47.47
N LYS A 548 -13.40 1.86 46.54
CA LYS A 548 -14.14 3.13 46.68
C LYS A 548 -15.08 3.13 47.88
N LEU A 549 -15.71 2.01 48.24
CA LEU A 549 -16.56 1.91 49.43
C LEU A 549 -15.80 2.16 50.74
N ASP A 550 -14.52 1.79 50.78
CA ASP A 550 -13.64 1.99 51.95
C ASP A 550 -12.98 3.37 51.97
N GLU A 551 -12.85 3.99 50.81
CA GLU A 551 -12.20 5.29 50.65
C GLU A 551 -13.24 6.39 50.33
N GLN A 552 -13.45 6.67 49.03
CA GLN A 552 -14.20 7.81 48.50
C GLN A 552 -15.67 7.84 48.95
N TYR A 553 -16.30 6.67 49.06
CA TYR A 553 -17.71 6.52 49.41
C TYR A 553 -17.93 6.24 50.89
N SER A 554 -16.86 6.20 51.68
CA SER A 554 -16.92 5.79 53.09
C SER A 554 -17.81 6.71 53.94
N GLU A 555 -17.85 8.00 53.63
CA GLU A 555 -18.70 9.00 54.31
C GLU A 555 -20.16 9.02 53.81
N PHE A 556 -20.45 8.34 52.70
CA PHE A 556 -21.72 8.46 51.96
C PHE A 556 -22.62 7.23 52.05
N ALA A 557 -22.12 6.19 52.70
CA ALA A 557 -22.79 4.91 52.90
C ALA A 557 -22.86 4.58 54.39
N SER A 558 -24.02 4.08 54.84
CA SER A 558 -24.12 3.50 56.18
C SER A 558 -23.31 2.20 56.26
N GLU A 559 -22.93 1.79 57.48
CA GLU A 559 -22.22 0.51 57.67
C GLU A 559 -23.04 -0.69 57.18
N GLU A 560 -24.38 -0.62 57.28
CA GLU A 560 -25.30 -1.63 56.75
C GLU A 560 -25.30 -1.67 55.21
N GLU A 561 -25.32 -0.50 54.55
CA GLU A 561 -25.23 -0.37 53.09
C GLU A 561 -23.88 -0.91 52.58
N LYS A 562 -22.77 -0.55 53.24
CA LYS A 562 -21.43 -1.06 52.91
C LYS A 562 -21.33 -2.58 53.04
N GLN A 563 -21.80 -3.13 54.16
CA GLN A 563 -21.75 -4.58 54.38
C GLN A 563 -22.58 -5.33 53.33
N THR A 564 -23.76 -4.83 52.99
CA THR A 564 -24.63 -5.45 51.98
C THR A 564 -23.97 -5.47 50.61
N ILE A 565 -23.39 -4.35 50.18
CA ILE A 565 -22.73 -4.27 48.86
C ILE A 565 -21.45 -5.10 48.85
N LYS A 566 -20.63 -5.05 49.90
CA LYS A 566 -19.42 -5.88 50.01
C LYS A 566 -19.73 -7.38 49.94
N ALA A 567 -20.77 -7.84 50.64
CA ALA A 567 -21.21 -9.24 50.58
C ALA A 567 -21.66 -9.63 49.16
N LYS A 568 -22.35 -8.74 48.44
CA LYS A 568 -22.69 -9.01 47.03
C LYS A 568 -21.44 -9.05 46.13
N LEU A 569 -20.50 -8.14 46.33
CA LEU A 569 -19.25 -8.09 45.56
C LEU A 569 -18.46 -9.39 45.74
N GLU A 570 -18.31 -9.86 46.98
CA GLU A 570 -17.68 -11.15 47.30
C GLU A 570 -18.44 -12.32 46.65
N ALA A 571 -19.76 -12.41 46.81
CA ALA A 571 -20.54 -13.46 46.17
C ALA A 571 -20.49 -13.44 44.62
N THR A 572 -20.29 -12.26 44.03
CA THR A 572 -20.17 -12.13 42.56
C THR A 572 -18.76 -12.47 42.08
N GLU A 573 -17.73 -12.16 42.89
CA GLU A 573 -16.35 -12.58 42.67
C GLU A 573 -16.22 -14.11 42.75
N ASP A 574 -16.75 -14.73 43.81
CA ASP A 574 -16.76 -16.19 43.97
C ASP A 574 -17.47 -16.85 42.79
N TRP A 575 -18.65 -16.32 42.40
CA TRP A 575 -19.36 -16.79 41.22
C TRP A 575 -18.52 -16.68 39.94
N LEU A 576 -17.75 -15.60 39.76
CA LEU A 576 -16.94 -15.37 38.57
C LEU A 576 -15.83 -16.42 38.40
N TYR A 577 -15.24 -16.89 39.50
CA TYR A 577 -14.17 -17.90 39.49
C TYR A 577 -14.68 -19.35 39.57
N GLU A 578 -15.98 -19.55 39.76
CA GLU A 578 -16.61 -20.87 39.80
C GLU A 578 -17.55 -21.06 38.59
N GLU A 579 -18.86 -20.85 38.78
CA GLU A 579 -19.89 -21.14 37.78
C GLU A 579 -19.92 -20.12 36.63
N GLY A 580 -19.37 -18.93 36.86
CA GLY A 580 -19.39 -17.78 35.96
C GLY A 580 -18.16 -17.66 35.06
N ASP A 581 -17.22 -18.60 35.09
CA ASP A 581 -15.95 -18.50 34.34
C ASP A 581 -16.18 -18.47 32.81
N ASP A 582 -17.16 -19.25 32.34
CA ASP A 582 -17.55 -19.35 30.92
C ASP A 582 -19.07 -19.20 30.77
N THR A 583 -19.51 -17.95 30.63
CA THR A 583 -20.92 -17.62 30.41
C THR A 583 -21.10 -16.55 29.34
N THR A 584 -22.35 -16.30 28.96
CA THR A 584 -22.68 -15.34 27.91
C THR A 584 -22.42 -13.90 28.35
N LYS A 585 -22.07 -13.03 27.40
CA LYS A 585 -21.98 -11.57 27.58
C LYS A 585 -23.13 -10.97 28.38
N GLY A 586 -24.37 -11.40 28.11
CA GLY A 586 -25.57 -10.88 28.76
C GLY A 586 -25.62 -11.15 30.26
N VAL A 587 -25.04 -12.26 30.73
CA VAL A 587 -24.98 -12.61 32.15
C VAL A 587 -23.99 -11.70 32.89
N TYR A 588 -22.80 -11.46 32.33
CA TYR A 588 -21.84 -10.52 32.90
C TYR A 588 -22.42 -9.11 33.01
N VAL A 589 -23.09 -8.63 31.95
CA VAL A 589 -23.76 -7.32 31.96
C VAL A 589 -24.82 -7.25 33.05
N ALA A 590 -25.67 -8.28 33.20
CA ALA A 590 -26.69 -8.31 34.23
C ALA A 590 -26.10 -8.25 35.66
N LYS A 591 -24.97 -8.91 35.91
CA LYS A 591 -24.25 -8.84 37.20
C LYS A 591 -23.70 -7.44 37.47
N ILE A 592 -23.09 -6.81 36.47
CA ILE A 592 -22.61 -5.42 36.56
C ILE A 592 -23.78 -4.49 36.89
N ASP A 593 -24.89 -4.61 36.18
CA ASP A 593 -26.07 -3.76 36.36
C ASP A 593 -26.73 -3.95 37.74
N GLU A 594 -26.78 -5.18 38.25
CA GLU A 594 -27.21 -5.45 39.62
C GLU A 594 -26.36 -4.67 40.63
N ILE A 595 -25.03 -4.79 40.54
CA ILE A 595 -24.11 -4.13 41.47
C ILE A 595 -24.21 -2.60 41.32
N ARG A 596 -24.29 -2.08 40.09
CA ARG A 596 -24.50 -0.64 39.81
C ARG A 596 -25.80 -0.14 40.43
N ALA A 597 -26.89 -0.89 40.34
CA ALA A 597 -28.17 -0.49 40.93
C ALA A 597 -28.10 -0.38 42.46
N MET A 598 -27.36 -1.27 43.13
CA MET A 598 -27.16 -1.20 44.58
C MET A 598 -26.21 -0.08 45.00
N ALA A 599 -25.13 0.16 44.26
CA ALA A 599 -24.17 1.21 44.57
C ALA A 599 -24.65 2.62 44.16
N GLY A 600 -25.58 2.70 43.20
CA GLY A 600 -26.07 3.94 42.59
C GLY A 600 -26.44 5.04 43.59
N PRO A 601 -27.26 4.77 44.63
CA PRO A 601 -27.61 5.78 45.62
C PRO A 601 -26.41 6.37 46.37
N ILE A 602 -25.40 5.56 46.70
CA ILE A 602 -24.18 6.01 47.39
C ILE A 602 -23.33 6.86 46.44
N VAL A 603 -23.15 6.39 45.21
CA VAL A 603 -22.41 7.12 44.17
C VAL A 603 -23.06 8.48 43.90
N GLN A 604 -24.39 8.54 43.87
CA GLN A 604 -25.15 9.77 43.68
C GLN A 604 -24.95 10.75 44.84
N ARG A 605 -25.03 10.30 46.11
CA ARG A 605 -24.76 11.14 47.29
C ARG A 605 -23.34 11.74 47.25
N HIS A 606 -22.35 10.92 46.88
CA HIS A 606 -20.97 11.38 46.70
C HIS A 606 -20.87 12.43 45.59
N PHE A 607 -21.45 12.14 44.43
CA PHE A 607 -21.44 13.03 43.27
C PHE A 607 -22.07 14.39 43.60
N GLU A 608 -23.23 14.40 44.27
CA GLU A 608 -23.91 15.64 44.69
C GLU A 608 -23.05 16.51 45.63
N LYS A 609 -22.32 15.90 46.58
CA LYS A 609 -21.40 16.66 47.45
C LYS A 609 -20.22 17.23 46.67
N VAL A 610 -19.60 16.44 45.80
CA VAL A 610 -18.46 16.89 44.97
C VAL A 610 -18.90 18.02 44.01
N GLU A 611 -20.08 17.90 43.41
CA GLU A 611 -20.66 18.93 42.54
C GLU A 611 -20.92 20.23 43.32
N ALA A 612 -21.50 20.13 44.52
CA ALA A 612 -21.74 21.28 45.39
C ALA A 612 -20.44 21.96 45.84
N GLU A 613 -19.41 21.19 46.19
CA GLU A 613 -18.08 21.71 46.54
C GLU A 613 -17.41 22.40 45.34
N ARG A 614 -17.54 21.82 44.14
CA ARG A 614 -17.05 22.43 42.90
C ARG A 614 -17.75 23.76 42.61
N GLN A 615 -19.08 23.79 42.74
CA GLN A 615 -19.87 25.00 42.51
C GLN A 615 -19.50 26.10 43.51
N ALA A 616 -19.37 25.77 44.79
CA ALA A 616 -18.93 26.71 45.82
C ALA A 616 -17.50 27.24 45.57
N ALA A 617 -16.60 26.38 45.06
CA ALA A 617 -15.24 26.80 44.68
C ALA A 617 -15.25 27.75 43.49
N LEU A 618 -16.10 27.51 42.48
CA LEU A 618 -16.27 28.40 41.33
C LEU A 618 -16.84 29.76 41.75
N GLU A 619 -17.88 29.76 42.60
CA GLU A 619 -18.47 30.99 43.14
C GLU A 619 -17.46 31.78 43.99
N LYS A 620 -16.64 31.10 44.79
CA LYS A 620 -15.56 31.73 45.55
C LYS A 620 -14.48 32.33 44.63
N ALA A 621 -14.08 31.61 43.58
CA ALA A 621 -13.11 32.10 42.60
C ALA A 621 -13.64 33.30 41.81
N GLU A 622 -14.93 33.29 41.45
CA GLU A 622 -15.60 34.41 40.79
C GLU A 622 -15.70 35.62 41.72
N ALA A 623 -16.05 35.42 42.99
CA ALA A 623 -16.09 36.46 44.00
C ALA A 623 -14.69 37.07 44.26
N GLU A 624 -13.63 36.25 44.34
CA GLU A 624 -12.25 36.75 44.45
C GLU A 624 -11.81 37.52 43.21
N ARG A 625 -12.20 37.08 42.00
CA ARG A 625 -11.92 37.79 40.75
C ARG A 625 -12.67 39.12 40.68
N ALA A 626 -13.93 39.16 41.11
CA ALA A 626 -14.74 40.36 41.20
C ALA A 626 -14.17 41.34 42.24
N ALA A 627 -13.72 40.86 43.40
CA ALA A 627 -13.09 41.67 44.43
C ALA A 627 -11.76 42.28 43.96
N LYS A 628 -10.89 41.49 43.30
CA LYS A 628 -9.65 42.00 42.68
C LYS A 628 -9.93 43.05 41.61
N LYS A 629 -10.95 42.84 40.78
CA LYS A 629 -11.36 43.81 39.76
C LYS A 629 -11.89 45.10 40.41
N ALA A 630 -12.71 44.99 41.45
CA ALA A 630 -13.21 46.14 42.20
C ALA A 630 -12.08 46.92 42.91
N GLU A 631 -11.07 46.23 43.45
CA GLU A 631 -9.88 46.86 44.05
C GLU A 631 -9.02 47.56 42.98
N GLU A 632 -8.86 46.95 41.81
CA GLU A 632 -8.16 47.57 40.68
C GLU A 632 -8.91 48.80 40.13
N ASP A 633 -10.23 48.71 40.01
CA ASP A 633 -11.09 49.82 39.59
C ASP A 633 -11.10 50.95 40.64
N ALA A 634 -11.12 50.62 41.94
CA ALA A 634 -10.99 51.59 43.02
C ALA A 634 -9.61 52.26 43.05
N ARG A 635 -8.53 51.51 42.78
CA ARG A 635 -7.18 52.08 42.64
C ARG A 635 -7.12 53.04 41.46
N LYS A 636 -7.68 52.66 40.30
CA LYS A 636 -7.77 53.54 39.12
C LYS A 636 -8.62 54.79 39.41
N ALA A 637 -9.72 54.66 40.15
CA ALA A 637 -10.54 55.78 40.56
C ALA A 637 -9.81 56.73 41.51
N ALA A 638 -9.09 56.20 42.51
CA ALA A 638 -8.27 57.01 43.42
C ALA A 638 -7.08 57.69 42.72
N GLU A 639 -6.49 57.03 41.72
CA GLU A 639 -5.46 57.63 40.86
C GLU A 639 -6.06 58.74 39.98
N ALA A 640 -7.26 58.55 39.44
CA ALA A 640 -7.98 59.58 38.68
C ALA A 640 -8.40 60.77 39.56
N GLU A 641 -8.83 60.53 40.80
CA GLU A 641 -9.21 61.57 41.75
C GLU A 641 -8.00 62.38 42.22
N LYS A 642 -6.85 61.72 42.47
CA LYS A 642 -5.57 62.42 42.69
C LYS A 642 -5.13 63.22 41.47
N ALA A 643 -5.29 62.68 40.27
CA ALA A 643 -4.98 63.42 39.04
C ALA A 643 -5.88 64.67 38.89
N ASN A 644 -7.17 64.57 39.22
CA ASN A 644 -8.09 65.71 39.24
C ASN A 644 -7.76 66.73 40.35
N THR A 645 -7.36 66.27 41.54
CA THR A 645 -7.01 67.15 42.66
C THR A 645 -5.68 67.88 42.41
N ASP A 646 -4.71 67.20 41.78
CA ASP A 646 -3.46 67.81 41.31
C ASP A 646 -3.70 68.77 40.13
N GLN A 647 -4.80 68.61 39.39
CA GLN A 647 -5.23 69.53 38.33
C GLN A 647 -5.95 70.75 38.92
N GLU A 648 -6.81 70.59 39.94
CA GLU A 648 -7.42 71.71 40.68
C GLU A 648 -6.38 72.50 41.50
N MET A 649 -5.35 71.87 42.07
CA MET A 649 -4.24 72.56 42.74
C MET A 649 -3.32 73.30 41.77
N LYS A 650 -3.28 72.92 40.49
CA LYS A 650 -2.58 73.69 39.45
C LYS A 650 -3.41 74.88 38.95
N ASP A 651 -4.73 74.78 38.97
CA ASP A 651 -5.62 75.89 38.58
C ASP A 651 -5.81 76.93 39.71
N ALA A 652 -5.55 76.59 40.97
CA ALA A 652 -5.59 77.52 42.11
C ALA A 652 -4.30 78.36 42.29
N ASP A 653 -3.20 78.02 41.61
CA ASP A 653 -1.89 78.68 41.74
C ASP A 653 -1.38 79.24 40.38
N ALA A 654 -2.31 79.75 39.57
CA ALA A 654 -2.00 80.53 38.36
C ALA A 654 -2.14 82.04 38.65
N PRO A 655 -1.05 82.84 38.66
CA PRO A 655 -1.13 84.28 38.90
C PRO A 655 -1.68 85.05 37.69
N GLN A 656 -2.55 86.02 37.98
CA GLN A 656 -3.01 87.06 37.06
C GLN A 656 -1.83 87.87 36.50
N GLN A 657 -1.71 87.94 35.18
CA GLN A 657 -1.02 89.01 34.46
C GLN A 657 -2.02 89.71 33.53
N GLU A 658 -2.15 91.02 33.72
CA GLU A 658 -2.92 91.92 32.85
C GLU A 658 -2.19 92.17 31.52
N THR A 659 -2.94 91.98 30.43
CA THR A 659 -3.01 92.73 29.16
C THR A 659 -1.80 93.52 28.63
N GLU A 660 -1.42 93.23 27.38
CA GLU A 660 -1.37 94.23 26.29
C GLU A 660 -1.45 93.55 24.91
N GLY A 661 -2.25 94.11 24.00
CA GLY A 661 -2.69 93.46 22.76
C GLY A 661 -2.05 93.96 21.47
N SER A 662 -2.30 93.22 20.39
CA SER A 662 -2.35 93.62 18.96
C SER A 662 -2.65 92.34 18.16
N ALA A 663 -3.44 92.27 17.10
CA ALA A 663 -4.31 93.19 16.40
C ALA A 663 -5.24 92.32 15.49
N ASP A 664 -6.49 92.75 15.37
CA ASP A 664 -7.34 92.51 14.19
C ASP A 664 -6.69 93.16 12.92
N PRO A 665 -7.14 92.95 11.66
CA PRO A 665 -8.35 92.23 11.23
C PRO A 665 -8.19 91.32 10.00
N GLN A 666 -9.02 90.27 9.92
CA GLN A 666 -9.96 89.93 8.80
C GLN A 666 -10.45 88.49 8.89
#